data_AF-A0A1H9XSV6-F1
#
_entry.id   AF-A0A1H9XSV6-F1
#
_cell.length_a   1.000
_cell.length_b   1.000
_cell.length_c   1.000
_cell.angle_alpha   90.00
_cell.angle_beta   90.00
_cell.angle_gamma   90.00
#
_symmetry.space_group_name_H-M   'P 1'
#
loop_
_entity.id
_entity.type
_entity.pdbx_description
1 polymer ?
#
loop_
_entity_poly.entity_id
_entity_poly.type
_entity_poly.pdbx_seq_one_letter_code
_entity_poly.pdbx_strand_id
1 'polypeptide(L)'
;MTRLNAEYLVCVETTEQRGSGYLLAPNLVLTAGHCVGSEGTLAKVKRFKRHPDGRYDLTDPHTFQVKVNGENGATGEQEIDFALLSSTDEDPFTVHESTSPDEVRLGRVVGTDAVPAQALGFPRAQIGSNRMNVEDARGTVRPLTGSRSAKDASVLIERLNFQVETGVPTSRPGASLWSGMSGSALFSGDHLVGVIVEDRASINGRLHAVPASRMFGEQGRPDANQCLDRALGLEPATRVKLDPVWAGGDVLRPAYEPMPIRYQWSEADLLRARHDVVPFRGRKKQLGELTDWCAGNTGRRVHVRLLSGDGAVGKTRLARELCRRMGDRGWVAGIIDPVDLLRVGFPQLLDLAESRLVVVDDADVYAGQLNALLDEAMKDRSGFPLRILAIAHSDGPWWQALRRRYEALLDEHDPPPLPAPEPEERRVVYDAALESFTAWYQQKETERKTDADQKNDNSPPPQEQLDQNEDGPDLEEPDFASYLLVLIQALVDARAHFGIEESTAVTGGPRPISLRAALLDFAIDVEREAWRKTAGQAGLYDDPVLLERVVAISSLAAADGSEGGAGETEAARRLRLVPDLADEPEWCRRAFARWQCTELSGEGYLRTLQPLRLAHRLGSKVVAAFPDLAMQLLDVEGTGDGTPRNPAAQSRQVLNVLQLLQFTMADEGRAADRPGAEKDETHPAPQPDAEQHKAREALTEALHQHAAALVRLAKRVAVRDQDDSAHAIGTSLATALHSTLPQESAQQVAAQVLREFDVSCPDALLELATAVAEHAVQYHRSVAGPPTPESRRGLAQALQQWSLYLASSGLRIRAHSVAGQAVDTYHALQQLSPSEDHEFCLAEALKDLADRLVDVGRFEDADNCARDAIRRLEPLFQRNPTHRHAFGLVKALCTLATAAHGIGRQREALQAATEACDLIEQLPQAREGDAEHEPDEIQGMKAFALRGLAWQLGASGRADQAVAKATESVETYEALRERCPGLWKRDIAEALSVLGVQHGARREWDACVARHSEAVDGHYNALEREYREAVRPQHALALVRLADAYLGRASSRPAGSQHEDLQKALDHVEQALKQYDRMRKEDRWANRVHEAWTSRLEAEVLVALGATDRRAEAAARKALSLYDEMDVRPWKLRFDRAQAQAVLATSYGGRGRPRGKVLRAHEQAKHAFARLDAEEPGRAAEDEVRKIESTIEGLKQTGPPVQPRADAAGNRSAKRRRRHQPKPRLRSRQGTHARRRHR
;
A
#
# COMPACT_ATOMS: atom_id res chain seq x y z
N MET A 1 -25.06 -10.14 -10.38
CA MET A 1 -25.67 -11.20 -9.56
C MET A 1 -25.95 -12.41 -10.43
N THR A 2 -24.97 -13.32 -10.44
CA THR A 2 -25.02 -14.81 -10.49
C THR A 2 -25.88 -15.56 -11.52
N ARG A 3 -25.22 -16.49 -12.22
CA ARG A 3 -25.77 -17.48 -13.17
C ARG A 3 -26.56 -18.60 -12.46
N LEU A 4 -27.46 -18.27 -11.53
CA LEU A 4 -28.36 -19.27 -10.96
C LEU A 4 -29.35 -19.70 -12.05
N ASN A 5 -28.99 -20.73 -12.80
CA ASN A 5 -29.74 -21.12 -13.98
C ASN A 5 -30.99 -21.90 -13.54
N ALA A 6 -32.16 -21.30 -13.77
CA ALA A 6 -33.45 -21.91 -13.47
C ALA A 6 -33.65 -23.26 -14.19
N GLU A 7 -32.92 -23.54 -15.27
CA GLU A 7 -32.99 -24.81 -16.02
C GLU A 7 -32.39 -26.01 -15.27
N TYR A 8 -31.64 -25.78 -14.20
CA TYR A 8 -31.10 -26.84 -13.32
C TYR A 8 -31.99 -27.09 -12.08
N LEU A 9 -33.05 -26.29 -11.92
CA LEU A 9 -34.04 -26.48 -10.86
C LEU A 9 -34.92 -27.69 -11.18
N VAL A 10 -35.14 -28.54 -10.18
CA VAL A 10 -36.00 -29.72 -10.30
C VAL A 10 -37.08 -29.75 -9.23
N CYS A 11 -38.22 -30.33 -9.58
CA CYS A 11 -39.29 -30.69 -8.65
C CYS A 11 -39.18 -32.18 -8.33
N VAL A 12 -39.11 -32.52 -7.04
CA VAL A 12 -39.00 -33.91 -6.56
C VAL A 12 -40.34 -34.32 -5.94
N GLU A 13 -40.92 -35.42 -6.44
CA GLU A 13 -42.20 -35.95 -6.00
C GLU A 13 -42.08 -37.43 -5.55
N THR A 14 -42.51 -37.72 -4.32
CA THR A 14 -42.72 -39.07 -3.79
C THR A 14 -44.22 -39.33 -3.58
N THR A 15 -44.60 -40.54 -3.15
CA THR A 15 -46.00 -40.91 -2.90
C THR A 15 -46.64 -40.09 -1.78
N GLU A 16 -45.84 -39.55 -0.86
CA GLU A 16 -46.32 -38.86 0.35
C GLU A 16 -45.86 -37.40 0.45
N GLN A 17 -44.76 -37.02 -0.22
CA GLN A 17 -44.14 -35.70 -0.09
C GLN A 17 -43.72 -35.09 -1.44
N ARG A 18 -43.61 -33.76 -1.47
CA ARG A 18 -43.11 -32.98 -2.61
C ARG A 18 -42.19 -31.86 -2.11
N GLY A 19 -41.07 -31.66 -2.79
CA GLY A 19 -40.05 -30.66 -2.46
C GLY A 19 -39.34 -30.10 -3.70
N SER A 20 -38.49 -29.10 -3.46
CA SER A 20 -37.62 -28.50 -4.48
C SER A 20 -36.27 -29.24 -4.50
N GLY A 21 -35.54 -29.23 -5.61
CA GLY A 21 -34.20 -29.80 -5.70
C GLY A 21 -33.36 -29.12 -6.78
N TYR A 22 -32.07 -29.42 -6.83
CA TYR A 22 -31.13 -28.85 -7.80
C TYR A 22 -30.25 -29.93 -8.43
N LEU A 23 -30.01 -29.85 -9.74
CA LEU A 23 -29.12 -30.76 -10.47
C LEU A 23 -27.66 -30.36 -10.24
N LEU A 24 -26.88 -31.23 -9.58
CA LEU A 24 -25.42 -31.06 -9.41
C LEU A 24 -24.65 -31.61 -10.63
N ALA A 25 -25.19 -32.65 -11.25
CA ALA A 25 -24.73 -33.26 -12.48
C ALA A 25 -25.97 -33.74 -13.26
N PRO A 26 -25.87 -34.05 -14.57
CA PRO A 26 -27.03 -34.48 -15.37
C PRO A 26 -27.84 -35.63 -14.75
N ASN A 27 -27.15 -36.53 -14.06
CA ASN A 27 -27.73 -37.71 -13.39
C ASN A 27 -27.78 -37.60 -11.86
N LEU A 28 -27.45 -36.46 -11.23
CA LEU A 28 -27.38 -36.30 -9.77
C LEU A 28 -28.16 -35.08 -9.26
N VAL A 29 -29.09 -35.30 -8.34
CA VAL A 29 -29.95 -34.29 -7.73
C VAL A 29 -29.69 -34.16 -6.23
N LEU A 30 -29.63 -32.91 -5.75
CA LEU A 30 -29.57 -32.54 -4.35
C LEU A 30 -30.93 -32.00 -3.86
N THR A 31 -31.40 -32.47 -2.70
CA THR A 31 -32.66 -32.03 -2.06
C THR A 31 -32.57 -32.20 -0.53
N ALA A 32 -33.59 -31.73 0.21
CA ALA A 32 -33.75 -32.02 1.64
C ALA A 32 -34.16 -33.48 1.87
N GLY A 33 -33.64 -34.09 2.94
CA GLY A 33 -33.84 -35.50 3.29
C GLY A 33 -35.29 -35.83 3.59
N HIS A 34 -35.98 -35.01 4.38
CA HIS A 34 -37.39 -35.23 4.71
C HIS A 34 -38.33 -35.20 3.49
N CYS A 35 -37.92 -34.57 2.37
CA CYS A 35 -38.72 -34.52 1.14
C CYS A 35 -38.75 -35.85 0.39
N VAL A 36 -37.88 -36.80 0.75
CA VAL A 36 -37.73 -38.11 0.10
C VAL A 36 -37.81 -39.26 1.11
N GLY A 37 -38.00 -40.49 0.62
CA GLY A 37 -38.00 -41.68 1.47
C GLY A 37 -36.60 -42.13 1.91
N SER A 38 -36.53 -43.28 2.59
CA SER A 38 -35.25 -43.90 2.96
C SER A 38 -34.40 -44.25 1.73
N GLU A 39 -33.11 -44.53 1.94
CA GLU A 39 -32.22 -44.99 0.87
C GLU A 39 -32.82 -46.15 0.07
N GLY A 40 -32.67 -46.10 -1.25
CA GLY A 40 -33.28 -47.02 -2.20
C GLY A 40 -34.68 -46.66 -2.69
N THR A 41 -35.36 -45.67 -2.09
CA THR A 41 -36.67 -45.19 -2.54
C THR A 41 -36.58 -44.54 -3.93
N LEU A 42 -37.59 -44.79 -4.77
CA LEU A 42 -37.71 -44.16 -6.10
C LEU A 42 -38.50 -42.86 -6.00
N ALA A 43 -37.96 -41.77 -6.54
CA ALA A 43 -38.60 -40.47 -6.63
C ALA A 43 -38.79 -40.07 -8.09
N LYS A 44 -39.89 -39.37 -8.39
CA LYS A 44 -40.11 -38.76 -9.71
C LYS A 44 -39.54 -37.35 -9.71
N VAL A 45 -38.62 -37.08 -10.63
CA VAL A 45 -37.95 -35.79 -10.78
C VAL A 45 -38.37 -35.15 -12.09
N LYS A 46 -38.76 -33.87 -12.05
CA LYS A 46 -39.10 -33.07 -13.23
C LYS A 46 -38.20 -31.84 -13.29
N ARG A 47 -37.50 -31.63 -14.40
CA ARG A 47 -36.66 -30.44 -14.66
C ARG A 47 -37.48 -29.27 -15.18
N PHE A 48 -37.11 -28.06 -14.81
CA PHE A 48 -37.68 -26.81 -15.30
C PHE A 48 -37.11 -26.46 -16.69
N LYS A 49 -37.96 -26.18 -17.68
CA LYS A 49 -37.56 -25.83 -19.05
C LYS A 49 -38.12 -24.47 -19.46
N ARG A 50 -37.25 -23.62 -20.02
CA ARG A 50 -37.64 -22.32 -20.59
C ARG A 50 -37.98 -22.48 -22.07
N HIS A 51 -39.12 -21.94 -22.50
CA HIS A 51 -39.51 -21.86 -23.90
C HIS A 51 -38.98 -20.56 -24.56
N PRO A 52 -38.77 -20.55 -25.89
CA PRO A 52 -38.33 -19.36 -26.64
C PRO A 52 -39.26 -18.14 -26.52
N ASP A 53 -40.53 -18.36 -26.17
CA ASP A 53 -41.53 -17.31 -25.93
C ASP A 53 -41.47 -16.70 -24.52
N GLY A 54 -40.49 -17.10 -23.71
CA GLY A 54 -40.28 -16.62 -22.33
C GLY A 54 -41.15 -17.33 -21.29
N ARG A 55 -41.90 -18.38 -21.66
CA ARG A 55 -42.67 -19.20 -20.71
C ARG A 55 -41.82 -20.31 -20.10
N TYR A 56 -42.28 -20.85 -18.98
CA TYR A 56 -41.61 -21.94 -18.28
C TYR A 56 -42.59 -23.10 -18.06
N ASP A 57 -42.14 -24.33 -18.36
CA ASP A 57 -42.89 -25.57 -18.14
C ASP A 57 -41.99 -26.64 -17.51
N LEU A 58 -42.60 -27.64 -16.85
CA LEU A 58 -41.90 -28.80 -16.32
C LEU A 58 -41.78 -29.88 -17.40
N THR A 59 -40.61 -30.52 -17.47
CA THR A 59 -40.36 -31.69 -18.31
C THR A 59 -41.12 -32.93 -17.83
N ASP A 60 -41.14 -33.97 -18.67
CA ASP A 60 -41.67 -35.27 -18.30
C ASP A 60 -40.92 -35.85 -17.08
N PRO A 61 -41.61 -36.59 -16.19
CA PRO A 61 -41.00 -37.10 -14.97
C PRO A 61 -40.03 -38.26 -15.26
N HIS A 62 -38.79 -38.14 -14.81
CA HIS A 62 -37.80 -39.21 -14.80
C HIS A 62 -37.68 -39.83 -13.41
N THR A 63 -37.27 -41.10 -13.35
CA THR A 63 -37.16 -41.83 -12.08
C THR A 63 -35.74 -41.78 -11.55
N PHE A 64 -35.56 -41.24 -10.35
CA PHE A 64 -34.27 -41.22 -9.65
C PHE A 64 -34.36 -42.07 -8.39
N GLN A 65 -33.24 -42.71 -8.03
CA GLN A 65 -33.13 -43.49 -6.80
C GLN A 65 -32.38 -42.69 -5.73
N VAL A 66 -32.92 -42.65 -4.50
CA VAL A 66 -32.22 -42.06 -3.35
C VAL A 66 -31.00 -42.92 -3.01
N LYS A 67 -29.80 -42.36 -3.20
CA LYS A 67 -28.53 -43.05 -2.91
C LYS A 67 -28.01 -42.77 -1.52
N VAL A 68 -28.20 -41.54 -1.04
CA VAL A 68 -27.78 -41.11 0.31
C VAL A 68 -28.95 -40.37 0.92
N ASN A 69 -29.35 -40.76 2.14
CA ASN A 69 -30.28 -39.97 2.95
C ASN A 69 -29.65 -39.70 4.32
N GLY A 70 -29.41 -38.42 4.58
CA GLY A 70 -28.74 -37.93 5.78
C GLY A 70 -29.51 -38.16 7.10
N GLU A 71 -30.81 -38.47 7.04
CA GLU A 71 -31.66 -38.71 8.22
C GLU A 71 -31.52 -40.13 8.81
N ASN A 72 -31.01 -41.11 8.05
CA ASN A 72 -30.94 -42.52 8.49
C ASN A 72 -29.49 -43.06 8.55
N GLY A 73 -28.63 -42.41 9.33
CA GLY A 73 -27.26 -42.89 9.57
C GLY A 73 -27.21 -44.16 10.43
N ALA A 74 -26.46 -45.17 10.00
CA ALA A 74 -26.14 -46.34 10.79
C ALA A 74 -25.39 -45.92 12.09
N THR A 75 -25.85 -46.43 13.24
CA THR A 75 -25.25 -46.39 14.58
C THR A 75 -24.03 -45.47 14.78
N GLY A 76 -24.27 -44.20 15.15
CA GLY A 76 -23.28 -43.34 15.81
C GLY A 76 -22.92 -42.01 15.13
N GLU A 77 -23.41 -41.73 13.91
CA GLU A 77 -23.13 -40.46 13.19
C GLU A 77 -24.31 -39.47 13.26
N GLN A 78 -24.02 -38.17 13.13
CA GLN A 78 -24.99 -37.06 13.29
C GLN A 78 -26.10 -37.10 12.23
N GLU A 79 -27.37 -36.94 12.66
CA GLU A 79 -28.52 -36.75 11.75
C GLU A 79 -28.42 -35.38 11.04
N ILE A 80 -28.31 -35.38 9.71
CA ILE A 80 -28.24 -34.17 8.87
C ILE A 80 -29.31 -34.28 7.78
N ASP A 81 -30.21 -33.31 7.67
CA ASP A 81 -31.35 -33.37 6.75
C ASP A 81 -30.94 -33.01 5.30
N PHE A 82 -30.47 -33.98 4.51
CA PHE A 82 -30.21 -33.85 3.07
C PHE A 82 -30.36 -35.20 2.36
N ALA A 83 -30.56 -35.17 1.04
CA ALA A 83 -30.55 -36.39 0.22
C ALA A 83 -29.95 -36.17 -1.18
N LEU A 84 -29.31 -37.22 -1.67
CA LEU A 84 -28.77 -37.31 -3.04
C LEU A 84 -29.51 -38.39 -3.82
N LEU A 85 -29.99 -38.02 -5.00
CA LEU A 85 -30.68 -38.94 -5.89
C LEU A 85 -29.92 -39.10 -7.19
N SER A 86 -29.74 -40.34 -7.65
CA SER A 86 -29.08 -40.64 -8.92
C SER A 86 -30.00 -41.37 -9.89
N SER A 87 -29.86 -41.09 -11.19
CA SER A 87 -30.49 -41.87 -12.27
C SER A 87 -29.56 -42.99 -12.76
N THR A 88 -30.13 -44.01 -13.41
CA THR A 88 -29.37 -45.03 -14.17
C THR A 88 -29.00 -44.55 -15.58
N ASP A 89 -29.73 -43.56 -16.10
CA ASP A 89 -29.43 -42.92 -17.38
C ASP A 89 -28.35 -41.84 -17.18
N GLU A 90 -27.37 -41.73 -18.10
CA GLU A 90 -26.26 -40.78 -17.96
C GLU A 90 -26.69 -39.32 -18.07
N ASP A 91 -27.66 -39.00 -18.94
CA ASP A 91 -28.26 -37.67 -19.06
C ASP A 91 -29.77 -37.78 -19.35
N PRO A 92 -30.60 -38.05 -18.32
CA PRO A 92 -32.04 -38.26 -18.48
C PRO A 92 -32.77 -37.04 -19.04
N PHE A 93 -32.18 -35.84 -18.96
CA PHE A 93 -32.83 -34.59 -19.35
C PHE A 93 -32.20 -33.92 -20.59
N THR A 94 -31.26 -34.59 -21.27
CA THR A 94 -30.51 -34.08 -22.44
C THR A 94 -29.93 -32.68 -22.18
N VAL A 95 -29.31 -32.49 -21.01
CA VAL A 95 -28.71 -31.21 -20.60
C VAL A 95 -27.47 -30.90 -21.44
N HIS A 96 -26.71 -31.94 -21.85
CA HIS A 96 -25.47 -31.78 -22.61
C HIS A 96 -25.64 -31.28 -24.04
N GLU A 97 -26.81 -31.47 -24.67
CA GLU A 97 -27.07 -31.02 -26.06
C GLU A 97 -27.37 -29.51 -26.17
N SER A 98 -27.73 -28.84 -25.07
CA SER A 98 -28.15 -27.42 -25.09
C SER A 98 -27.17 -26.44 -24.45
N THR A 99 -26.27 -26.91 -23.58
CA THR A 99 -25.40 -26.05 -22.78
C THR A 99 -24.22 -26.86 -22.23
N SER A 100 -22.99 -26.33 -22.28
CA SER A 100 -21.87 -26.93 -21.54
C SER A 100 -22.22 -26.98 -20.05
N PRO A 101 -21.96 -28.08 -19.32
CA PRO A 101 -22.25 -28.14 -17.89
C PRO A 101 -21.43 -27.07 -17.17
N ASP A 102 -22.08 -25.98 -16.72
CA ASP A 102 -21.50 -25.08 -15.74
C ASP A 102 -21.35 -25.93 -14.46
N GLU A 103 -20.13 -26.39 -14.18
CA GLU A 103 -19.82 -27.22 -13.02
C GLU A 103 -20.22 -26.49 -11.73
N VAL A 104 -21.08 -27.10 -10.92
CA VAL A 104 -21.57 -26.48 -9.68
C VAL A 104 -20.42 -26.40 -8.68
N ARG A 105 -19.95 -25.17 -8.39
CA ARG A 105 -18.88 -24.94 -7.40
C ARG A 105 -19.44 -25.02 -6.00
N LEU A 106 -18.79 -25.77 -5.11
CA LEU A 106 -19.18 -25.87 -3.71
C LEU A 106 -18.50 -24.77 -2.88
N GLY A 107 -19.27 -24.13 -1.99
CA GLY A 107 -18.79 -23.05 -1.13
C GLY A 107 -18.90 -23.37 0.36
N ARG A 108 -17.87 -23.01 1.14
CA ARG A 108 -17.88 -23.00 2.61
C ARG A 108 -17.96 -21.56 3.11
N VAL A 109 -19.03 -21.20 3.80
CA VAL A 109 -19.19 -19.86 4.37
C VAL A 109 -18.20 -19.64 5.52
N VAL A 110 -17.39 -18.57 5.44
CA VAL A 110 -16.36 -18.18 6.44
C VAL A 110 -16.53 -16.71 6.86
N GLY A 111 -15.89 -16.33 7.98
CA GLY A 111 -15.99 -15.00 8.56
C GLY A 111 -17.18 -14.84 9.52
N THR A 112 -17.49 -13.59 9.90
CA THR A 112 -18.60 -13.26 10.82
C THR A 112 -19.69 -12.39 10.19
N ASP A 113 -19.37 -11.73 9.07
CA ASP A 113 -20.23 -10.76 8.43
C ASP A 113 -21.25 -11.41 7.50
N ALA A 114 -22.34 -10.69 7.23
CA ALA A 114 -23.43 -11.18 6.40
C ALA A 114 -23.00 -11.35 4.93
N VAL A 115 -23.20 -12.55 4.40
CA VAL A 115 -22.89 -12.90 3.01
C VAL A 115 -24.17 -12.84 2.17
N PRO A 116 -24.19 -12.18 1.00
CA PRO A 116 -25.35 -12.18 0.11
C PRO A 116 -25.63 -13.59 -0.41
N ALA A 117 -26.90 -14.01 -0.38
CA ALA A 117 -27.31 -15.33 -0.84
C ALA A 117 -28.65 -15.29 -1.58
N GLN A 118 -28.84 -16.26 -2.47
CA GLN A 118 -30.00 -16.43 -3.33
C GLN A 118 -30.44 -17.89 -3.35
N ALA A 119 -31.74 -18.14 -3.32
CA ALA A 119 -32.32 -19.47 -3.47
C ALA A 119 -33.52 -19.43 -4.42
N LEU A 120 -33.57 -20.38 -5.34
CA LEU A 120 -34.71 -20.61 -6.24
C LEU A 120 -35.45 -21.89 -5.82
N GLY A 121 -36.78 -21.82 -5.71
CA GLY A 121 -37.60 -22.96 -5.31
C GLY A 121 -39.09 -22.76 -5.58
N PHE A 122 -39.90 -23.75 -5.15
CA PHE A 122 -41.34 -23.80 -5.42
C PHE A 122 -42.18 -23.73 -4.13
N PRO A 123 -42.68 -22.56 -3.71
CA PRO A 123 -43.60 -22.47 -2.57
C PRO A 123 -44.98 -23.07 -2.90
N ARG A 124 -45.51 -23.87 -1.97
CA ARG A 124 -46.82 -24.57 -2.00
C ARG A 124 -48.02 -23.64 -2.24
N ALA A 125 -47.94 -22.36 -1.86
CA ALA A 125 -49.05 -21.42 -1.96
C ALA A 125 -49.47 -21.07 -3.40
N GLN A 126 -48.68 -21.42 -4.41
CA GLN A 126 -48.94 -21.09 -5.82
C GLN A 126 -49.17 -22.32 -6.73
N ILE A 127 -49.27 -23.54 -6.16
CA ILE A 127 -49.35 -24.78 -6.93
C ILE A 127 -50.82 -25.11 -7.26
N GLY A 128 -51.35 -24.48 -8.31
CA GLY A 128 -52.66 -24.79 -8.90
C GLY A 128 -52.55 -25.07 -10.40
N SER A 129 -52.86 -26.30 -10.83
CA SER A 129 -52.94 -26.78 -12.23
C SER A 129 -51.70 -26.57 -13.12
N ASN A 130 -50.84 -27.60 -13.27
CA ASN A 130 -49.72 -27.74 -14.22
C ASN A 130 -48.74 -26.56 -14.43
N ARG A 131 -48.92 -25.43 -13.73
CA ARG A 131 -48.14 -24.21 -13.84
C ARG A 131 -47.50 -23.96 -12.48
N MET A 132 -46.18 -24.08 -12.40
CA MET A 132 -45.41 -23.75 -11.20
C MET A 132 -44.63 -22.47 -11.47
N ASN A 133 -44.85 -21.44 -10.64
CA ASN A 133 -44.03 -20.24 -10.65
C ASN A 133 -42.82 -20.47 -9.73
N VAL A 134 -41.64 -20.14 -10.23
CA VAL A 134 -40.39 -20.15 -9.44
C VAL A 134 -40.31 -18.83 -8.68
N GLU A 135 -40.05 -18.91 -7.38
CA GLU A 135 -39.76 -17.72 -6.57
C GLU A 135 -38.25 -17.51 -6.43
N ASP A 136 -37.84 -16.24 -6.51
CA ASP A 136 -36.47 -15.78 -6.32
C ASP A 136 -36.32 -15.13 -4.95
N ALA A 137 -35.89 -15.94 -3.96
CA ALA A 137 -35.61 -15.46 -2.62
C ALA A 137 -34.18 -14.92 -2.56
N ARG A 138 -34.02 -13.61 -2.34
CA ARG A 138 -32.71 -12.97 -2.13
C ARG A 138 -32.61 -12.36 -0.75
N GLY A 139 -31.44 -12.48 -0.15
CA GLY A 139 -31.16 -11.89 1.16
C GLY A 139 -29.77 -12.22 1.62
N THR A 140 -29.58 -12.43 2.93
CA THR A 140 -28.26 -12.59 3.53
C THR A 140 -28.15 -13.79 4.46
N VAL A 141 -26.99 -14.43 4.47
CA VAL A 141 -26.61 -15.49 5.40
C VAL A 141 -25.56 -14.94 6.36
N ARG A 142 -25.84 -14.96 7.66
CA ARG A 142 -24.83 -14.62 8.67
C ARG A 142 -24.13 -15.90 9.15
N PRO A 143 -22.80 -16.04 8.92
CA PRO A 143 -22.02 -17.16 9.42
C PRO A 143 -22.23 -17.34 10.94
N LEU A 144 -22.16 -18.58 11.43
CA LEU A 144 -22.27 -18.95 12.86
C LEU A 144 -23.63 -18.65 13.54
N THR A 145 -24.54 -17.93 12.88
CA THR A 145 -25.89 -17.75 13.40
C THR A 145 -26.72 -18.99 13.04
N GLY A 146 -27.15 -19.76 14.05
CA GLY A 146 -27.97 -20.97 13.85
C GLY A 146 -27.45 -22.21 14.57
N SER A 147 -26.19 -22.21 14.99
CA SER A 147 -25.59 -23.31 15.72
C SER A 147 -26.20 -23.46 17.12
N ARG A 148 -26.73 -24.65 17.43
CA ARG A 148 -27.19 -25.00 18.79
C ARG A 148 -26.20 -25.97 19.43
N SER A 149 -25.86 -25.74 20.70
CA SER A 149 -25.26 -26.78 21.55
C SER A 149 -26.30 -27.86 21.77
N ALA A 150 -26.00 -29.12 21.40
CA ALA A 150 -26.78 -30.25 21.85
C ALA A 150 -26.72 -30.34 23.40
N LYS A 151 -27.74 -30.96 24.01
CA LYS A 151 -27.89 -31.05 25.47
C LYS A 151 -26.83 -31.92 26.16
N ASP A 152 -26.02 -32.66 25.40
CA ASP A 152 -24.84 -33.36 25.89
C ASP A 152 -23.59 -32.80 25.21
N ALA A 153 -22.55 -32.56 26.01
CA ALA A 153 -21.36 -31.81 25.65
C ALA A 153 -20.59 -32.40 24.45
N SER A 154 -20.03 -31.49 23.64
CA SER A 154 -18.97 -31.62 22.60
C SER A 154 -19.36 -31.51 21.12
N VAL A 155 -20.65 -31.41 20.75
CA VAL A 155 -21.04 -31.36 19.32
C VAL A 155 -21.93 -30.16 18.98
N LEU A 156 -21.44 -29.28 18.08
CA LEU A 156 -22.18 -28.16 17.48
C LEU A 156 -22.88 -28.61 16.19
N ILE A 157 -24.21 -28.49 16.14
CA ILE A 157 -24.97 -28.65 14.88
C ILE A 157 -24.89 -27.32 14.14
N GLU A 158 -24.06 -27.23 13.11
CA GLU A 158 -23.94 -26.03 12.27
C GLU A 158 -25.12 -25.95 11.29
N ARG A 159 -25.87 -24.84 11.36
CA ARG A 159 -26.94 -24.50 10.43
C ARG A 159 -26.73 -23.08 9.92
N LEU A 160 -27.09 -22.83 8.67
CA LEU A 160 -27.11 -21.49 8.10
C LEU A 160 -28.50 -20.88 8.29
N ASN A 161 -28.55 -19.63 8.75
CA ASN A 161 -29.77 -18.83 8.74
C ASN A 161 -29.76 -17.93 7.52
N PHE A 162 -30.69 -18.17 6.60
CA PHE A 162 -30.92 -17.31 5.45
C PHE A 162 -32.07 -16.34 5.77
N GLN A 163 -31.73 -15.05 5.86
CA GLN A 163 -32.69 -13.97 6.06
C GLN A 163 -33.08 -13.43 4.69
N VAL A 164 -34.32 -13.68 4.27
CA VAL A 164 -34.86 -13.18 3.01
C VAL A 164 -35.20 -11.69 3.14
N GLU A 165 -34.72 -10.89 2.20
CA GLU A 165 -34.91 -9.43 2.14
C GLU A 165 -35.83 -9.03 0.99
N THR A 166 -35.81 -9.79 -0.12
CA THR A 166 -36.67 -9.57 -1.29
C THR A 166 -37.25 -10.89 -1.81
N GLY A 167 -38.49 -10.82 -2.29
CA GLY A 167 -39.34 -11.97 -2.65
C GLY A 167 -40.74 -11.79 -2.03
N VAL A 168 -41.82 -11.95 -2.81
CA VAL A 168 -43.19 -11.68 -2.34
C VAL A 168 -43.98 -12.99 -2.24
N PRO A 169 -43.94 -13.70 -1.10
CA PRO A 169 -44.87 -14.80 -0.88
C PRO A 169 -46.25 -14.25 -0.55
N THR A 170 -47.24 -14.48 -1.43
CA THR A 170 -48.65 -14.24 -1.11
C THR A 170 -49.23 -15.45 -0.36
N SER A 171 -49.58 -15.35 0.94
CA SER A 171 -50.47 -16.37 1.54
C SER A 171 -51.34 -15.94 2.72
N ARG A 172 -52.33 -16.81 3.01
CA ARG A 172 -53.38 -16.75 4.05
C ARG A 172 -52.82 -16.84 5.49
N PRO A 173 -53.59 -16.43 6.54
CA PRO A 173 -53.15 -16.48 7.93
C PRO A 173 -52.97 -17.92 8.44
N GLY A 174 -51.78 -18.25 8.97
CA GLY A 174 -51.51 -19.49 9.73
C GLY A 174 -50.66 -20.57 9.03
N ALA A 175 -50.25 -20.37 7.78
CA ALA A 175 -49.29 -21.24 7.09
C ALA A 175 -47.95 -20.50 6.88
N SER A 176 -46.83 -21.24 6.87
CA SER A 176 -45.52 -20.65 6.62
C SER A 176 -45.39 -20.14 5.19
N LEU A 177 -44.92 -18.90 5.02
CA LEU A 177 -44.89 -18.16 3.75
C LEU A 177 -44.04 -18.84 2.65
N TRP A 178 -43.11 -19.71 3.02
CA TRP A 178 -42.16 -20.38 2.13
C TRP A 178 -42.31 -21.92 2.14
N SER A 179 -43.44 -22.43 2.64
CA SER A 179 -43.71 -23.87 2.67
C SER A 179 -43.56 -24.43 1.25
N GLY A 180 -42.66 -25.40 1.01
CA GLY A 180 -42.31 -25.91 -0.33
C GLY A 180 -40.90 -25.55 -0.83
N MET A 181 -40.24 -24.57 -0.22
CA MET A 181 -38.83 -24.23 -0.49
C MET A 181 -37.84 -25.28 0.04
N SER A 182 -38.27 -26.24 0.87
CA SER A 182 -37.40 -27.33 1.32
C SER A 182 -36.80 -28.08 0.13
N GLY A 183 -35.48 -28.26 0.18
CA GLY A 183 -34.62 -28.84 -0.84
C GLY A 183 -34.11 -27.85 -1.90
N SER A 184 -34.49 -26.58 -1.83
CA SER A 184 -33.90 -25.54 -2.69
C SER A 184 -32.41 -25.35 -2.37
N ALA A 185 -31.59 -25.27 -3.42
CA ALA A 185 -30.18 -24.94 -3.31
C ALA A 185 -29.99 -23.46 -2.96
N LEU A 186 -29.13 -23.18 -1.99
CA LEU A 186 -28.76 -21.85 -1.54
C LEU A 186 -27.39 -21.50 -2.09
N PHE A 187 -27.33 -20.47 -2.93
CA PHE A 187 -26.11 -19.99 -3.56
C PHE A 187 -25.68 -18.65 -3.01
N SER A 188 -24.37 -18.41 -3.04
CA SER A 188 -23.76 -17.10 -2.87
C SER A 188 -22.69 -16.95 -3.94
N GLY A 189 -22.78 -15.93 -4.79
CA GLY A 189 -21.96 -15.93 -5.99
C GLY A 189 -22.28 -17.17 -6.86
N ASP A 190 -21.25 -17.75 -7.45
CA ASP A 190 -21.37 -18.99 -8.22
C ASP A 190 -21.22 -20.24 -7.34
N HIS A 191 -21.22 -20.08 -6.01
CA HIS A 191 -20.97 -21.16 -5.05
C HIS A 191 -22.23 -21.64 -4.34
N LEU A 192 -22.46 -22.95 -4.39
CA LEU A 192 -23.47 -23.63 -3.59
C LEU A 192 -23.02 -23.69 -2.12
N VAL A 193 -23.67 -22.90 -1.25
CA VAL A 193 -23.31 -22.78 0.16
C VAL A 193 -24.18 -23.66 1.08
N GLY A 194 -25.33 -24.15 0.60
CA GLY A 194 -26.16 -25.06 1.38
C GLY A 194 -27.48 -25.45 0.71
N VAL A 195 -28.31 -26.18 1.45
CA VAL A 195 -29.66 -26.62 1.03
C VAL A 195 -30.69 -26.24 2.09
N ILE A 196 -31.80 -25.64 1.68
CA ILE A 196 -32.87 -25.21 2.58
C ILE A 196 -33.63 -26.43 3.12
N VAL A 197 -33.85 -26.50 4.44
CA VAL A 197 -34.47 -27.65 5.12
C VAL A 197 -35.69 -27.27 5.97
N GLU A 198 -35.71 -26.10 6.60
CA GLU A 198 -36.79 -25.72 7.52
C GLU A 198 -37.25 -24.29 7.23
N ASP A 199 -38.56 -24.11 7.13
CA ASP A 199 -39.23 -22.81 7.06
C ASP A 199 -39.96 -22.56 8.39
N ARG A 200 -39.53 -21.54 9.15
CA ARG A 200 -40.10 -21.26 10.47
C ARG A 200 -41.22 -20.24 10.39
N ALA A 201 -42.44 -20.70 10.60
CA ALA A 201 -43.65 -19.88 10.63
C ALA A 201 -43.66 -18.76 11.70
N SER A 202 -42.77 -18.79 12.70
CA SER A 202 -42.76 -17.83 13.83
C SER A 202 -42.00 -16.53 13.58
N ILE A 203 -41.14 -16.45 12.54
CA ILE A 203 -40.36 -15.25 12.19
C ILE A 203 -40.45 -15.06 10.68
N ASN A 204 -41.17 -14.02 10.22
CA ASN A 204 -41.35 -13.77 8.79
C ASN A 204 -40.00 -13.66 8.06
N GLY A 205 -39.83 -14.46 7.00
CA GLY A 205 -38.70 -14.35 6.07
C GLY A 205 -37.39 -15.03 6.49
N ARG A 206 -37.39 -15.97 7.46
CA ARG A 206 -36.16 -16.69 7.87
C ARG A 206 -36.23 -18.19 7.53
N LEU A 207 -35.29 -18.63 6.70
CA LEU A 207 -35.14 -20.02 6.27
C LEU A 207 -33.87 -20.64 6.87
N HIS A 208 -33.91 -21.92 7.22
CA HIS A 208 -32.74 -22.66 7.68
C HIS A 208 -32.19 -23.53 6.55
N ALA A 209 -30.87 -23.51 6.38
CA ALA A 209 -30.17 -24.36 5.44
C ALA A 209 -29.08 -25.22 6.11
N VAL A 210 -28.89 -26.43 5.61
CA VAL A 210 -27.74 -27.28 5.91
C VAL A 210 -26.54 -26.77 5.09
N PRO A 211 -25.39 -26.45 5.73
CA PRO A 211 -24.21 -25.99 5.01
C PRO A 211 -23.64 -27.05 4.06
N ALA A 212 -23.15 -26.64 2.90
CA ALA A 212 -22.49 -27.54 1.94
C ALA A 212 -21.27 -28.26 2.56
N SER A 213 -20.54 -27.60 3.47
CA SER A 213 -19.39 -28.18 4.18
C SER A 213 -19.73 -29.34 5.12
N ARG A 214 -21.01 -29.54 5.46
CA ARG A 214 -21.49 -30.69 6.24
C ARG A 214 -21.97 -31.84 5.35
N MET A 215 -22.31 -31.55 4.10
CA MET A 215 -22.70 -32.56 3.12
C MET A 215 -21.47 -33.11 2.40
N PHE A 216 -20.57 -32.21 1.99
CA PHE A 216 -19.41 -32.49 1.14
C PHE A 216 -18.10 -31.96 1.74
N GLY A 217 -16.96 -32.41 1.21
CA GLY A 217 -15.62 -31.99 1.63
C GLY A 217 -15.06 -32.79 2.79
N GLU A 218 -14.01 -32.28 3.45
CA GLU A 218 -13.30 -33.00 4.53
C GLU A 218 -14.18 -33.27 5.76
N GLN A 219 -15.11 -32.36 6.06
CA GLN A 219 -16.06 -32.47 7.17
C GLN A 219 -17.40 -33.09 6.76
N GLY A 220 -17.60 -33.36 5.47
CA GLY A 220 -18.81 -33.94 4.91
C GLY A 220 -18.85 -35.46 5.04
N ARG A 221 -19.99 -36.07 4.66
CA ARG A 221 -20.13 -37.53 4.73
C ARG A 221 -19.35 -38.22 3.59
N PRO A 222 -18.64 -39.33 3.88
CA PRO A 222 -17.81 -40.01 2.88
C PRO A 222 -18.62 -40.65 1.74
N ASP A 223 -19.83 -41.13 2.02
CA ASP A 223 -20.77 -41.67 1.03
C ASP A 223 -21.32 -40.59 0.08
N ALA A 224 -21.63 -39.40 0.60
CA ALA A 224 -22.04 -38.24 -0.19
C ALA A 224 -20.92 -37.74 -1.11
N ASN A 225 -19.68 -37.64 -0.60
CA ASN A 225 -18.51 -37.32 -1.41
C ASN A 225 -18.30 -38.34 -2.54
N GLN A 226 -18.35 -39.64 -2.23
CA GLN A 226 -18.19 -40.68 -3.24
C GLN A 226 -19.29 -40.64 -4.32
N CYS A 227 -20.52 -40.29 -3.93
CA CYS A 227 -21.63 -40.13 -4.87
C CYS A 227 -21.41 -38.96 -5.82
N LEU A 228 -20.91 -37.82 -5.31
CA LEU A 228 -20.58 -36.64 -6.10
C LEU A 228 -19.38 -36.88 -7.03
N ASP A 229 -18.27 -37.42 -6.49
CA ASP A 229 -17.05 -37.69 -7.26
C ASP A 229 -17.33 -38.62 -8.46
N ARG A 230 -18.17 -39.64 -8.26
CA ARG A 230 -18.59 -40.56 -9.34
C ARG A 230 -19.43 -39.86 -10.40
N ALA A 231 -20.35 -38.98 -10.00
CA ALA A 231 -21.21 -38.26 -10.94
C ALA A 231 -20.44 -37.24 -11.78
N LEU A 232 -19.34 -36.70 -11.24
CA LEU A 232 -18.45 -35.77 -11.94
C LEU A 232 -17.31 -36.47 -12.70
N GLY A 233 -17.20 -37.80 -12.64
CA GLY A 233 -16.16 -38.56 -13.33
C GLY A 233 -14.75 -38.32 -12.77
N LEU A 234 -14.63 -37.93 -11.50
CA LEU A 234 -13.34 -37.65 -10.85
C LEU A 234 -12.62 -38.94 -10.44
N GLU A 235 -11.29 -38.96 -10.59
CA GLU A 235 -10.44 -40.05 -10.11
C GLU A 235 -10.55 -40.22 -8.57
N PRO A 236 -10.44 -41.44 -8.00
CA PRO A 236 -10.68 -41.71 -6.57
C PRO A 236 -9.81 -40.92 -5.58
N ALA A 237 -8.70 -40.32 -6.05
CA ALA A 237 -7.80 -39.49 -5.26
C ALA A 237 -8.14 -37.99 -5.31
N THR A 238 -9.01 -37.57 -6.22
CA THR A 238 -9.37 -36.17 -6.48
C THR A 238 -10.78 -35.91 -5.93
N ARG A 239 -10.87 -35.12 -4.86
CA ARG A 239 -12.15 -34.76 -4.23
C ARG A 239 -12.59 -33.36 -4.60
N VAL A 240 -13.90 -33.15 -4.70
CA VAL A 240 -14.49 -31.80 -4.82
C VAL A 240 -14.17 -30.97 -3.57
N LYS A 241 -13.52 -29.82 -3.77
CA LYS A 241 -13.15 -28.90 -2.68
C LYS A 241 -14.23 -27.85 -2.47
N LEU A 242 -14.28 -27.31 -1.25
CA LEU A 242 -15.16 -26.19 -0.93
C LEU A 242 -14.34 -24.90 -0.90
N ASP A 243 -14.70 -23.97 -1.77
CA ASP A 243 -14.10 -22.64 -1.79
C ASP A 243 -14.59 -21.80 -0.61
N PRO A 244 -13.74 -21.00 0.03
CA PRO A 244 -14.17 -20.09 1.10
C PRO A 244 -15.05 -18.97 0.53
N VAL A 245 -16.26 -18.84 1.07
CA VAL A 245 -17.23 -17.79 0.72
C VAL A 245 -17.39 -16.84 1.90
N TRP A 246 -17.17 -15.55 1.70
CA TRP A 246 -17.21 -14.54 2.77
C TRP A 246 -17.77 -13.21 2.26
N ALA A 247 -18.04 -12.28 3.18
CA ALA A 247 -18.65 -10.99 2.86
C ALA A 247 -17.64 -10.09 2.12
N GLY A 248 -17.85 -9.82 0.83
CA GLY A 248 -16.85 -9.15 0.00
C GLY A 248 -15.87 -10.11 -0.69
N GLY A 249 -16.25 -11.39 -0.86
CA GLY A 249 -15.44 -12.40 -1.55
C GLY A 249 -15.05 -12.07 -2.98
N ASP A 250 -15.74 -11.13 -3.61
CA ASP A 250 -15.42 -10.57 -4.94
C ASP A 250 -14.10 -9.79 -4.97
N VAL A 251 -13.60 -9.32 -3.82
CA VAL A 251 -12.31 -8.60 -3.71
C VAL A 251 -11.13 -9.46 -4.14
N LEU A 252 -11.14 -10.74 -3.76
CA LEU A 252 -10.08 -11.67 -4.09
C LEU A 252 -10.49 -12.49 -5.30
N ARG A 253 -9.91 -12.16 -6.45
CA ARG A 253 -10.07 -13.00 -7.64
C ARG A 253 -9.37 -14.34 -7.42
N PRO A 254 -9.98 -15.45 -7.84
CA PRO A 254 -9.41 -16.77 -7.67
C PRO A 254 -8.09 -16.91 -8.45
N ALA A 255 -7.30 -17.90 -8.07
CA ALA A 255 -6.04 -18.24 -8.74
C ALA A 255 -6.22 -18.42 -10.26
N TYR A 256 -7.29 -19.12 -10.64
CA TYR A 256 -7.68 -19.34 -12.02
C TYR A 256 -9.20 -19.16 -12.17
N GLU A 257 -9.60 -18.51 -13.25
CA GLU A 257 -10.98 -18.25 -13.65
C GLU A 257 -11.32 -19.14 -14.85
N PRO A 258 -12.52 -19.74 -14.88
CA PRO A 258 -12.94 -20.49 -16.05
C PRO A 258 -12.99 -19.56 -17.26
N MET A 259 -12.77 -20.12 -18.45
CA MET A 259 -12.91 -19.36 -19.69
C MET A 259 -14.35 -18.81 -19.82
N PRO A 260 -14.55 -17.61 -20.41
CA PRO A 260 -15.87 -17.08 -20.76
C PRO A 260 -16.68 -18.02 -21.66
N ILE A 261 -17.97 -17.74 -21.91
CA ILE A 261 -18.83 -18.60 -22.74
C ILE A 261 -18.25 -18.74 -24.16
N ARG A 262 -18.24 -19.97 -24.70
CA ARG A 262 -17.42 -20.42 -25.85
C ARG A 262 -17.53 -19.61 -27.15
N TYR A 263 -18.65 -18.90 -27.36
CA TYR A 263 -18.88 -18.10 -28.56
C TYR A 263 -18.25 -16.69 -28.52
N GLN A 264 -17.51 -16.35 -27.45
CA GLN A 264 -16.88 -15.03 -27.24
C GLN A 264 -15.35 -15.08 -27.15
N TRP A 265 -14.72 -16.20 -27.54
CA TRP A 265 -13.27 -16.38 -27.35
C TRP A 265 -12.42 -15.69 -28.40
N SER A 266 -11.40 -14.97 -27.94
CA SER A 266 -10.26 -14.54 -28.76
C SER A 266 -9.03 -15.42 -28.48
N GLU A 267 -8.06 -15.42 -29.40
CA GLU A 267 -6.87 -16.26 -29.25
C GLU A 267 -5.87 -15.65 -28.26
N ALA A 268 -5.92 -14.33 -28.04
CA ALA A 268 -5.19 -13.66 -26.98
C ALA A 268 -5.63 -14.11 -25.59
N ASP A 269 -6.89 -14.54 -25.39
CA ASP A 269 -7.34 -15.11 -24.13
C ASP A 269 -6.62 -16.43 -23.78
N LEU A 270 -6.17 -17.20 -24.78
CA LEU A 270 -5.38 -18.42 -24.58
C LEU A 270 -4.00 -18.13 -23.95
N LEU A 271 -3.46 -16.93 -24.19
CA LEU A 271 -2.15 -16.50 -23.66
C LEU A 271 -2.24 -16.07 -22.18
N ARG A 272 -3.45 -15.83 -21.67
CA ARG A 272 -3.67 -15.24 -20.34
C ARG A 272 -3.46 -16.25 -19.23
N ALA A 273 -2.63 -15.85 -18.26
CA ALA A 273 -2.33 -16.65 -17.08
C ALA A 273 -3.55 -17.02 -16.24
N ARG A 274 -4.64 -16.25 -16.30
CA ARG A 274 -5.81 -16.43 -15.44
C ARG A 274 -6.70 -17.60 -15.82
N HIS A 275 -6.62 -18.12 -17.04
CA HIS A 275 -7.54 -19.16 -17.53
C HIS A 275 -6.99 -20.59 -17.46
N ASP A 276 -5.75 -20.76 -17.00
CA ASP A 276 -5.06 -22.06 -16.90
C ASP A 276 -5.07 -22.91 -18.18
N VAL A 277 -5.17 -22.28 -19.36
CA VAL A 277 -5.18 -22.98 -20.66
C VAL A 277 -3.87 -23.74 -20.88
N VAL A 278 -2.75 -23.11 -20.53
CA VAL A 278 -1.42 -23.72 -20.51
C VAL A 278 -1.03 -23.97 -19.05
N PRO A 279 -0.97 -25.24 -18.61
CA PRO A 279 -0.61 -25.58 -17.24
C PRO A 279 0.72 -24.97 -16.81
N PHE A 280 0.83 -24.58 -15.54
CA PHE A 280 2.09 -24.07 -15.00
C PHE A 280 3.20 -25.15 -15.01
N ARG A 281 4.32 -24.86 -15.69
CA ARG A 281 5.51 -25.72 -15.78
C ARG A 281 6.78 -24.94 -15.40
N GLY A 282 7.80 -25.65 -14.91
CA GLY A 282 9.07 -25.05 -14.48
C GLY A 282 9.04 -24.40 -13.09
N ARG A 283 10.15 -23.75 -12.69
CA ARG A 283 10.29 -22.92 -11.47
C ARG A 283 9.91 -23.59 -10.14
N LYS A 284 10.16 -24.91 -10.02
CA LYS A 284 9.81 -25.70 -8.82
C LYS A 284 10.48 -25.17 -7.56
N LYS A 285 11.73 -24.71 -7.67
CA LYS A 285 12.51 -24.17 -6.54
C LYS A 285 11.86 -22.89 -5.98
N GLN A 286 11.60 -21.92 -6.84
CA GLN A 286 11.03 -20.62 -6.48
C GLN A 286 9.61 -20.78 -5.90
N LEU A 287 8.82 -21.67 -6.49
CA LEU A 287 7.49 -21.98 -5.98
C LEU A 287 7.55 -22.69 -4.61
N GLY A 288 8.54 -23.57 -4.40
CA GLY A 288 8.82 -24.17 -3.10
C GLY A 288 9.18 -23.13 -2.04
N GLU A 289 10.10 -22.22 -2.35
CA GLU A 289 10.52 -21.13 -1.45
C GLU A 289 9.37 -20.20 -1.06
N LEU A 290 8.47 -19.87 -2.00
CA LEU A 290 7.27 -19.07 -1.72
C LEU A 290 6.25 -19.85 -0.88
N THR A 291 6.08 -21.14 -1.16
CA THR A 291 5.18 -22.01 -0.39
C THR A 291 5.65 -22.17 1.05
N ASP A 292 6.96 -22.35 1.24
CA ASP A 292 7.60 -22.47 2.56
C ASP A 292 7.56 -21.14 3.32
N TRP A 293 7.67 -20.01 2.61
CA TRP A 293 7.46 -18.69 3.21
C TRP A 293 6.03 -18.47 3.72
N CYS A 294 5.02 -18.90 2.96
CA CYS A 294 3.64 -18.84 3.42
C CYS A 294 3.43 -19.73 4.66
N ALA A 295 3.87 -20.99 4.60
CA ALA A 295 3.67 -21.96 5.67
C ALA A 295 4.61 -21.79 6.87
N GLY A 296 5.71 -21.05 6.71
CA GLY A 296 6.75 -20.86 7.71
C GLY A 296 6.24 -20.11 8.94
N ASN A 297 6.58 -20.63 10.13
CA ASN A 297 6.32 -19.93 11.39
C ASN A 297 7.42 -18.89 11.64
N THR A 298 7.28 -17.73 11.01
CA THR A 298 8.22 -16.60 11.16
C THR A 298 8.05 -15.84 12.48
N GLY A 299 7.14 -16.27 13.36
CA GLY A 299 6.74 -15.53 14.56
C GLY A 299 5.98 -14.23 14.24
N ARG A 300 5.81 -13.90 12.96
CA ARG A 300 5.12 -12.71 12.47
C ARG A 300 3.73 -13.09 11.97
N ARG A 301 2.71 -12.36 12.43
CA ARG A 301 1.32 -12.57 12.01
C ARG A 301 1.10 -12.08 10.58
N VAL A 302 1.54 -10.86 10.30
CA VAL A 302 1.51 -10.25 8.96
C VAL A 302 2.93 -10.28 8.39
N HIS A 303 3.09 -10.77 7.16
CA HIS A 303 4.38 -10.84 6.49
C HIS A 303 4.22 -10.46 5.01
N VAL A 304 5.01 -9.48 4.58
CA VAL A 304 5.01 -8.96 3.20
C VAL A 304 6.31 -9.41 2.51
N ARG A 305 6.21 -9.77 1.23
CA ARG A 305 7.38 -10.12 0.40
C ARG A 305 7.25 -9.54 -1.00
N LEU A 306 8.36 -9.05 -1.55
CA LEU A 306 8.46 -8.59 -2.93
C LEU A 306 8.77 -9.76 -3.87
N LEU A 307 8.13 -9.78 -5.04
CA LEU A 307 8.50 -10.58 -6.20
C LEU A 307 8.78 -9.63 -7.37
N SER A 308 10.06 -9.28 -7.55
CA SER A 308 10.54 -8.44 -8.65
C SER A 308 11.13 -9.28 -9.78
N GLY A 309 11.35 -8.67 -10.94
CA GLY A 309 12.03 -9.31 -12.07
C GLY A 309 11.63 -8.69 -13.40
N ASP A 310 12.37 -9.01 -14.46
CA ASP A 310 12.13 -8.44 -15.79
C ASP A 310 10.68 -8.64 -16.28
N GLY A 311 10.23 -7.77 -17.17
CA GLY A 311 8.86 -7.84 -17.65
C GLY A 311 8.58 -9.13 -18.45
N ALA A 312 7.43 -9.76 -18.18
CA ALA A 312 6.97 -11.01 -18.78
C ALA A 312 7.85 -12.26 -18.56
N VAL A 313 8.66 -12.33 -17.49
CA VAL A 313 9.37 -13.57 -17.08
C VAL A 313 8.47 -14.63 -16.42
N GLY A 314 7.18 -14.32 -16.20
CA GLY A 314 6.20 -15.25 -15.62
C GLY A 314 5.83 -15.00 -14.14
N LYS A 315 6.08 -13.80 -13.61
CA LYS A 315 5.76 -13.43 -12.20
C LYS A 315 4.29 -13.68 -11.84
N THR A 316 3.35 -13.16 -12.63
CA THR A 316 1.90 -13.35 -12.42
C THR A 316 1.49 -14.83 -12.50
N ARG A 317 2.09 -15.62 -13.41
CA ARG A 317 1.84 -17.08 -13.51
C ARG A 317 2.32 -17.82 -12.25
N LEU A 318 3.51 -17.48 -11.75
CA LEU A 318 4.06 -18.05 -10.51
C LEU A 318 3.19 -17.71 -9.30
N ALA A 319 2.69 -16.47 -9.21
CA ALA A 319 1.83 -16.05 -8.11
C ALA A 319 0.44 -16.69 -8.16
N ARG A 320 -0.15 -16.87 -9.35
CA ARG A 320 -1.40 -17.63 -9.53
C ARG A 320 -1.26 -19.07 -9.08
N GLU A 321 -0.18 -19.73 -9.49
CA GLU A 321 0.10 -21.10 -9.06
C GLU A 321 0.34 -21.19 -7.54
N LEU A 322 1.00 -20.18 -6.93
CA LEU A 322 1.11 -20.09 -5.48
C LEU A 322 -0.27 -19.98 -4.81
N CYS A 323 -1.15 -19.10 -5.30
CA CYS A 323 -2.53 -18.98 -4.80
C CYS A 323 -3.28 -20.31 -4.90
N ARG A 324 -3.18 -21.02 -6.04
CA ARG A 324 -3.80 -22.34 -6.22
C ARG A 324 -3.28 -23.33 -5.17
N ARG A 325 -1.96 -23.42 -4.97
CA ARG A 325 -1.35 -24.33 -3.99
C ARG A 325 -1.66 -23.99 -2.53
N MET A 326 -1.76 -22.72 -2.19
CA MET A 326 -2.13 -22.29 -0.84
C MET A 326 -3.62 -22.49 -0.59
N GLY A 327 -4.46 -22.22 -1.59
CA GLY A 327 -5.89 -22.59 -1.58
C GLY A 327 -6.10 -24.09 -1.39
N ASP A 328 -5.28 -24.91 -2.07
CA ASP A 328 -5.27 -26.37 -1.88
C ASP A 328 -4.94 -26.80 -0.44
N ARG A 329 -4.26 -25.94 0.33
CA ARG A 329 -3.91 -26.14 1.75
C ARG A 329 -4.91 -25.48 2.70
N GLY A 330 -6.06 -25.04 2.20
CA GLY A 330 -7.14 -24.42 2.98
C GLY A 330 -6.97 -22.93 3.26
N TRP A 331 -6.03 -22.23 2.60
CA TRP A 331 -5.87 -20.79 2.76
C TRP A 331 -6.90 -20.02 1.93
N VAL A 332 -7.33 -18.85 2.44
CA VAL A 332 -8.04 -17.86 1.63
C VAL A 332 -6.99 -17.15 0.77
N ALA A 333 -6.81 -17.62 -0.47
CA ALA A 333 -5.76 -17.17 -1.37
C ALA A 333 -6.33 -16.58 -2.66
N GLY A 334 -5.89 -15.39 -3.05
CA GLY A 334 -6.36 -14.74 -4.26
C GLY A 334 -5.52 -13.55 -4.68
N ILE A 335 -5.84 -13.03 -5.87
CA ILE A 335 -5.21 -11.84 -6.43
C ILE A 335 -6.20 -10.69 -6.31
N ILE A 336 -5.75 -9.56 -5.80
CA ILE A 336 -6.55 -8.34 -5.79
C ILE A 336 -6.26 -7.55 -7.05
N ASP A 337 -7.32 -7.12 -7.74
CA ASP A 337 -7.19 -6.15 -8.82
C ASP A 337 -6.86 -4.77 -8.22
N PRO A 338 -5.82 -4.07 -8.70
CA PRO A 338 -5.47 -2.73 -8.24
C PRO A 338 -6.60 -1.70 -8.27
N VAL A 339 -7.59 -1.87 -9.14
CA VAL A 339 -8.77 -1.00 -9.19
C VAL A 339 -9.73 -1.27 -8.01
N ASP A 340 -9.77 -2.51 -7.52
CA ASP A 340 -10.64 -2.99 -6.43
C ASP A 340 -10.01 -2.76 -5.04
N LEU A 341 -8.68 -2.62 -4.98
CA LEU A 341 -7.88 -2.26 -3.80
C LEU A 341 -8.31 -0.96 -3.08
N LEU A 342 -9.24 -0.17 -3.60
CA LEU A 342 -9.74 1.02 -2.90
C LEU A 342 -11.26 1.15 -2.88
N ARG A 343 -11.96 0.24 -3.57
CA ARG A 343 -13.42 0.26 -3.69
C ARG A 343 -14.12 -0.55 -2.61
N VAL A 344 -13.39 -1.46 -1.95
CA VAL A 344 -13.97 -2.43 -1.02
C VAL A 344 -13.37 -2.29 0.37
N GLY A 345 -14.19 -2.52 1.40
CA GLY A 345 -13.72 -2.62 2.77
C GLY A 345 -12.72 -3.77 2.91
N PHE A 346 -11.47 -3.45 3.21
CA PHE A 346 -10.47 -4.41 3.64
C PHE A 346 -10.75 -5.11 4.98
N PRO A 347 -11.46 -4.51 5.97
CA PRO A 347 -11.70 -5.16 7.26
C PRO A 347 -12.33 -6.54 7.11
N GLN A 348 -13.26 -6.72 6.17
CA GLN A 348 -13.92 -8.00 5.94
C GLN A 348 -12.93 -9.11 5.56
N LEU A 349 -11.87 -8.81 4.80
CA LEU A 349 -10.80 -9.75 4.44
C LEU A 349 -9.77 -9.91 5.58
N LEU A 350 -9.41 -8.79 6.20
CA LEU A 350 -8.33 -8.72 7.20
C LEU A 350 -8.78 -9.23 8.58
N ASP A 351 -10.07 -9.28 8.86
CA ASP A 351 -10.62 -9.81 10.12
C ASP A 351 -11.03 -11.30 10.01
N LEU A 352 -10.90 -11.93 8.83
CA LEU A 352 -11.21 -13.36 8.68
C LEU A 352 -10.33 -14.21 9.60
N ALA A 353 -10.99 -15.10 10.35
CA ALA A 353 -10.37 -16.08 11.23
C ALA A 353 -9.74 -17.27 10.46
N GLU A 354 -9.00 -17.01 9.38
CA GLU A 354 -8.40 -18.00 8.50
C GLU A 354 -7.00 -17.54 8.04
N SER A 355 -6.15 -18.48 7.60
CA SER A 355 -4.86 -18.13 6.98
C SER A 355 -5.08 -17.54 5.59
N ARG A 356 -4.45 -16.40 5.30
CA ARG A 356 -4.73 -15.61 4.10
C ARG A 356 -3.48 -15.33 3.28
N LEU A 357 -3.60 -15.49 1.96
CA LEU A 357 -2.60 -15.07 0.99
C LEU A 357 -3.21 -14.05 0.04
N VAL A 358 -2.68 -12.84 0.07
CA VAL A 358 -3.09 -11.75 -0.80
C VAL A 358 -1.97 -11.46 -1.78
N VAL A 359 -2.25 -11.55 -3.07
CA VAL A 359 -1.30 -11.14 -4.12
C VAL A 359 -1.75 -9.80 -4.68
N VAL A 360 -0.83 -8.84 -4.71
CA VAL A 360 -1.01 -7.53 -5.35
C VAL A 360 -0.13 -7.52 -6.60
N ASP A 361 -0.76 -7.57 -7.77
CA ASP A 361 -0.06 -7.45 -9.06
C ASP A 361 0.24 -5.98 -9.38
N ASP A 362 1.34 -5.71 -10.08
CA ASP A 362 1.81 -4.35 -10.43
C ASP A 362 1.91 -3.37 -9.24
N ALA A 363 2.42 -3.86 -8.11
CA ALA A 363 2.54 -3.12 -6.85
C ALA A 363 3.40 -1.85 -6.94
N ASP A 364 4.33 -1.78 -7.92
CA ASP A 364 5.13 -0.59 -8.20
C ASP A 364 4.32 0.56 -8.79
N VAL A 365 3.30 0.23 -9.60
CA VAL A 365 2.38 1.21 -10.20
C VAL A 365 1.36 1.68 -9.16
N TYR A 366 0.95 0.78 -8.26
CA TYR A 366 -0.11 1.01 -7.27
C TYR A 366 0.43 1.09 -5.83
N ALA A 367 1.61 1.67 -5.65
CA ALA A 367 2.29 1.75 -4.36
C ALA A 367 1.45 2.43 -3.26
N GLY A 368 0.67 3.47 -3.61
CA GLY A 368 -0.23 4.14 -2.68
C GLY A 368 -1.37 3.27 -2.19
N GLN A 369 -1.95 2.45 -3.08
CA GLN A 369 -2.97 1.46 -2.73
C GLN A 369 -2.40 0.37 -1.82
N LEU A 370 -1.19 -0.10 -2.13
CA LEU A 370 -0.49 -1.06 -1.29
C LEU A 370 -0.24 -0.47 0.11
N ASN A 371 0.15 0.81 0.22
CA ASN A 371 0.32 1.47 1.52
C ASN A 371 -0.99 1.48 2.33
N ALA A 372 -2.14 1.77 1.69
CA ALA A 372 -3.44 1.73 2.35
C ALA A 372 -3.79 0.32 2.88
N LEU A 373 -3.55 -0.72 2.06
CA LEU A 373 -3.71 -2.12 2.50
C LEU A 373 -2.79 -2.46 3.68
N LEU A 374 -1.53 -2.02 3.64
CA LEU A 374 -0.55 -2.29 4.70
C LEU A 374 -0.87 -1.55 6.00
N ASP A 375 -1.38 -0.34 5.92
CA ASP A 375 -1.84 0.43 7.08
C ASP A 375 -3.01 -0.25 7.79
N GLU A 376 -3.94 -0.85 7.04
CA GLU A 376 -5.03 -1.64 7.62
C GLU A 376 -4.52 -3.01 8.11
N ALA A 377 -3.62 -3.67 7.39
CA ALA A 377 -3.04 -4.94 7.81
C ALA A 377 -2.26 -4.83 9.14
N MET A 378 -1.66 -3.67 9.43
CA MET A 378 -1.04 -3.39 10.73
C MET A 378 -2.03 -3.41 11.91
N LYS A 379 -3.34 -3.28 11.65
CA LYS A 379 -4.41 -3.35 12.66
C LYS A 379 -4.95 -4.76 12.86
N ASP A 380 -4.55 -5.76 12.05
CA ASP A 380 -5.11 -7.11 11.98
C ASP A 380 -5.35 -7.73 13.38
N ARG A 381 -6.61 -8.13 13.61
CA ARG A 381 -7.11 -8.67 14.89
C ARG A 381 -7.45 -10.15 14.82
N SER A 382 -7.45 -10.74 13.62
CA SER A 382 -7.93 -12.11 13.36
C SER A 382 -7.18 -13.19 14.13
N GLY A 383 -5.90 -12.95 14.45
CA GLY A 383 -5.02 -13.92 15.13
C GLY A 383 -4.45 -15.00 14.21
N PHE A 384 -4.81 -15.01 12.91
CA PHE A 384 -4.32 -15.95 11.90
C PHE A 384 -3.26 -15.33 10.99
N PRO A 385 -2.40 -16.13 10.33
CA PRO A 385 -1.38 -15.62 9.42
C PRO A 385 -1.97 -14.86 8.21
N LEU A 386 -1.41 -13.68 7.92
CA LEU A 386 -1.62 -12.92 6.70
C LEU A 386 -0.31 -12.84 5.92
N ARG A 387 -0.33 -13.23 4.65
CA ARG A 387 0.79 -13.16 3.73
C ARG A 387 0.43 -12.26 2.57
N ILE A 388 1.25 -11.24 2.30
CA ILE A 388 1.05 -10.31 1.19
C ILE A 388 2.22 -10.43 0.23
N LEU A 389 1.96 -10.85 -1.00
CA LEU A 389 2.96 -10.92 -2.06
C LEU A 389 2.77 -9.73 -3.00
N ALA A 390 3.73 -8.80 -2.99
CA ALA A 390 3.75 -7.65 -3.88
C ALA A 390 4.57 -8.00 -5.14
N ILE A 391 3.95 -7.97 -6.32
CA ILE A 391 4.62 -8.24 -7.60
C ILE A 391 5.00 -6.89 -8.22
N ALA A 392 6.24 -6.76 -8.68
CA ALA A 392 6.71 -5.52 -9.31
C ALA A 392 7.67 -5.80 -10.47
N HIS A 393 7.89 -4.79 -11.32
CA HIS A 393 8.90 -4.85 -12.38
C HIS A 393 10.31 -4.69 -11.82
N SER A 394 10.50 -3.76 -10.88
CA SER A 394 11.80 -3.51 -10.25
C SER A 394 11.68 -3.11 -8.78
N ASP A 395 12.75 -3.36 -8.03
CA ASP A 395 12.98 -2.87 -6.67
C ASP A 395 13.44 -1.39 -6.70
N GLY A 396 12.55 -0.52 -7.20
CA GLY A 396 12.81 0.91 -7.32
C GLY A 396 12.78 1.68 -5.98
N PRO A 397 12.94 3.02 -6.03
CA PRO A 397 12.89 3.90 -4.85
C PRO A 397 11.62 3.71 -4.00
N TRP A 398 10.50 3.42 -4.64
CA TRP A 398 9.21 3.14 -4.01
C TRP A 398 9.27 2.00 -2.97
N TRP A 399 10.04 0.93 -3.27
CA TRP A 399 10.16 -0.21 -2.38
C TRP A 399 11.01 0.12 -1.16
N GLN A 400 12.05 0.94 -1.33
CA GLN A 400 12.85 1.43 -0.21
C GLN A 400 12.04 2.32 0.73
N ALA A 401 11.20 3.19 0.18
CA ALA A 401 10.24 4.00 0.93
C ALA A 401 9.28 3.12 1.74
N LEU A 402 8.66 2.14 1.08
CA LEU A 402 7.76 1.17 1.73
C LEU A 402 8.50 0.38 2.82
N ARG A 403 9.74 -0.04 2.58
CA ARG A 403 10.57 -0.77 3.54
C ARG A 403 10.90 0.05 4.79
N ARG A 404 11.18 1.35 4.64
CA ARG A 404 11.36 2.27 5.78
C ARG A 404 10.06 2.39 6.58
N ARG A 405 8.91 2.46 5.90
CA ARG A 405 7.59 2.59 6.53
C ARG A 405 7.13 1.31 7.24
N TYR A 406 7.37 0.14 6.66
CA TYR A 406 6.82 -1.16 7.11
C TYR A 406 7.90 -2.21 7.45
N GLU A 407 9.07 -1.79 7.93
CA GLU A 407 10.20 -2.67 8.30
C GLU A 407 9.76 -3.88 9.15
N ALA A 408 8.80 -3.68 10.06
CA ALA A 408 8.28 -4.74 10.94
C ALA A 408 7.58 -5.89 10.20
N LEU A 409 7.07 -5.64 8.99
CA LEU A 409 6.33 -6.60 8.17
C LEU A 409 7.21 -7.33 7.15
N LEU A 410 8.44 -6.87 6.91
CA LEU A 410 9.29 -7.26 5.79
C LEU A 410 10.50 -8.08 6.22
N ASP A 411 11.01 -8.93 5.32
CA ASP A 411 12.27 -9.65 5.55
C ASP A 411 13.46 -8.68 5.68
N GLU A 412 14.50 -9.06 6.43
CA GLU A 412 15.69 -8.22 6.63
C GLU A 412 16.41 -7.94 5.29
N HIS A 413 16.34 -8.89 4.35
CA HIS A 413 16.92 -8.79 3.02
C HIS A 413 15.86 -9.16 1.98
N ASP A 414 15.80 -8.41 0.89
CA ASP A 414 14.86 -8.67 -0.20
C ASP A 414 15.33 -9.87 -1.03
N PRO A 415 14.40 -10.69 -1.53
CA PRO A 415 14.75 -11.78 -2.43
C PRO A 415 15.34 -11.21 -3.74
N PRO A 416 16.29 -11.92 -4.37
CA PRO A 416 16.81 -11.49 -5.67
C PRO A 416 15.69 -11.47 -6.72
N PRO A 417 15.80 -10.61 -7.75
CA PRO A 417 14.83 -10.57 -8.83
C PRO A 417 14.69 -11.95 -9.49
N LEU A 418 13.47 -12.27 -9.91
CA LEU A 418 13.14 -13.55 -10.50
C LEU A 418 13.95 -13.74 -11.79
N PRO A 419 14.81 -14.77 -11.88
CA PRO A 419 15.65 -14.98 -13.05
C PRO A 419 14.82 -15.37 -14.27
N ALA A 420 15.37 -15.14 -15.47
CA ALA A 420 14.84 -15.68 -16.71
C ALA A 420 14.73 -17.22 -16.64
N PRO A 421 13.75 -17.83 -17.34
CA PRO A 421 13.67 -19.28 -17.41
C PRO A 421 14.91 -19.84 -18.11
N GLU A 422 15.47 -20.91 -17.53
CA GLU A 422 16.59 -21.66 -18.11
C GLU A 422 16.15 -22.29 -19.44
N PRO A 423 17.05 -22.52 -20.41
CA PRO A 423 16.67 -23.04 -21.72
C PRO A 423 15.88 -24.37 -21.66
N GLU A 424 16.27 -25.28 -20.76
CA GLU A 424 15.52 -26.52 -20.50
C GLU A 424 14.08 -26.24 -20.03
N GLU A 425 13.87 -25.24 -19.19
CA GLU A 425 12.53 -24.85 -18.73
C GLU A 425 11.72 -24.21 -19.86
N ARG A 426 12.34 -23.43 -20.74
CA ARG A 426 11.66 -22.82 -21.91
C ARG A 426 11.07 -23.91 -22.81
N ARG A 427 11.82 -24.99 -23.06
CA ARG A 427 11.33 -26.10 -23.89
C ARG A 427 10.13 -26.81 -23.27
N VAL A 428 10.19 -27.12 -21.98
CA VAL A 428 9.07 -27.77 -21.27
C VAL A 428 7.81 -26.92 -21.30
N VAL A 429 7.95 -25.59 -21.21
CA VAL A 429 6.82 -24.65 -21.31
C VAL A 429 6.26 -24.60 -22.72
N TYR A 430 7.14 -24.53 -23.73
CA TYR A 430 6.76 -24.53 -25.14
C TYR A 430 5.98 -25.79 -25.52
N ASP A 431 6.49 -26.97 -25.17
CA ASP A 431 5.86 -28.24 -25.52
C ASP A 431 4.45 -28.36 -24.88
N ALA A 432 4.32 -27.95 -23.60
CA ALA A 432 3.03 -27.93 -22.92
C ALA A 432 2.04 -26.92 -23.53
N ALA A 433 2.54 -25.77 -24.00
CA ALA A 433 1.71 -24.77 -24.67
C ALA A 433 1.22 -25.26 -26.04
N LEU A 434 2.12 -25.86 -26.82
CA LEU A 434 1.80 -26.42 -28.13
C LEU A 434 0.75 -27.53 -28.03
N GLU A 435 0.88 -28.42 -27.05
CA GLU A 435 -0.11 -29.47 -26.76
C GLU A 435 -1.48 -28.88 -26.42
N SER A 436 -1.52 -27.93 -25.47
CA SER A 436 -2.77 -27.26 -25.05
C SER A 436 -3.46 -26.53 -26.20
N PHE A 437 -2.71 -25.76 -27.01
CA PHE A 437 -3.30 -25.01 -28.12
C PHE A 437 -3.75 -25.93 -29.26
N THR A 438 -3.00 -26.98 -29.57
CA THR A 438 -3.40 -27.99 -30.57
C THR A 438 -4.70 -28.66 -30.15
N ALA A 439 -4.82 -29.09 -28.89
CA ALA A 439 -6.05 -29.69 -28.36
C ALA A 439 -7.26 -28.75 -28.49
N TRP A 440 -7.07 -27.45 -28.22
CA TRP A 440 -8.11 -26.44 -28.38
C TRP A 440 -8.58 -26.30 -29.85
N TYR A 441 -7.65 -26.26 -30.81
CA TYR A 441 -7.99 -26.20 -32.23
C TYR A 441 -8.70 -27.47 -32.72
N GLN A 442 -8.26 -28.66 -32.28
CA GLN A 442 -8.93 -29.93 -32.61
C GLN A 442 -10.38 -29.91 -32.15
N GLN A 443 -10.64 -29.48 -30.91
CA GLN A 443 -11.98 -29.37 -30.38
C GLN A 443 -12.85 -28.41 -31.22
N LYS A 444 -12.31 -27.23 -31.54
CA LYS A 444 -12.98 -26.22 -32.37
C LYS A 444 -13.31 -26.73 -33.77
N GLU A 445 -12.46 -27.59 -34.35
CA GLU A 445 -12.69 -28.19 -35.67
C GLU A 445 -13.73 -29.32 -35.61
N THR A 446 -13.70 -30.16 -34.57
CA THR A 446 -14.73 -31.19 -34.36
C THR A 446 -16.13 -30.60 -34.20
N GLU A 447 -16.24 -29.45 -33.50
CA GLU A 447 -17.50 -28.73 -33.32
C GLU A 447 -18.01 -28.11 -34.64
N ARG A 448 -17.11 -27.53 -35.46
CA ARG A 448 -17.46 -27.05 -36.81
C ARG A 448 -17.96 -28.17 -37.72
N LYS A 449 -17.38 -29.37 -37.61
CA LYS A 449 -17.80 -30.55 -38.38
C LYS A 449 -19.17 -31.06 -37.93
N THR A 450 -19.46 -31.06 -36.62
CA THR A 450 -20.81 -31.43 -36.11
C THR A 450 -21.90 -30.44 -36.50
N ASP A 451 -21.61 -29.15 -36.65
CA ASP A 451 -22.55 -28.15 -37.19
C ASP A 451 -22.73 -28.26 -38.72
N ALA A 452 -21.68 -28.68 -39.44
CA ALA A 452 -21.71 -28.87 -40.89
C ALA A 452 -22.36 -30.20 -41.31
N ASP A 453 -22.31 -31.24 -40.48
CA ASP A 453 -22.86 -32.58 -40.75
C ASP A 453 -24.41 -32.65 -40.72
N GLN A 454 -25.12 -31.54 -40.47
CA GLN A 454 -26.54 -31.41 -40.85
C GLN A 454 -26.76 -31.14 -42.35
N LYS A 455 -25.71 -31.02 -43.16
CA LYS A 455 -25.80 -31.03 -44.63
C LYS A 455 -24.61 -31.79 -45.26
N ASN A 456 -24.83 -33.08 -45.53
CA ASN A 456 -24.17 -33.95 -46.53
C ASN A 456 -22.63 -33.82 -46.63
N ASP A 457 -21.78 -34.83 -46.44
CA ASP A 457 -21.74 -36.15 -47.07
C ASP A 457 -20.41 -36.80 -46.62
N ASN A 458 -20.37 -38.13 -46.67
CA ASN A 458 -19.23 -38.96 -46.32
C ASN A 458 -17.99 -38.65 -47.17
N SER A 459 -16.89 -38.28 -46.53
CA SER A 459 -15.54 -38.50 -47.06
C SER A 459 -14.57 -38.77 -45.90
N PRO A 460 -13.72 -39.80 -45.98
CA PRO A 460 -12.74 -40.08 -44.92
C PRO A 460 -11.68 -38.97 -44.87
N PRO A 461 -11.12 -38.66 -43.67
CA PRO A 461 -10.13 -37.61 -43.53
C PRO A 461 -8.84 -37.97 -44.30
N PRO A 462 -8.17 -36.99 -44.96
CA PRO A 462 -6.85 -37.23 -45.54
C PRO A 462 -5.84 -37.50 -44.41
N GLN A 463 -5.21 -38.67 -44.43
CA GLN A 463 -3.92 -38.87 -43.77
C GLN A 463 -2.86 -38.24 -44.67
N GLU A 464 -2.68 -36.92 -44.57
CA GLU A 464 -1.51 -36.27 -45.15
C GLU A 464 -0.34 -36.40 -44.17
N GLN A 465 0.66 -37.16 -44.62
CA GLN A 465 1.99 -37.21 -44.05
C GLN A 465 2.57 -35.79 -44.10
N LEU A 466 2.70 -35.16 -42.95
CA LEU A 466 3.38 -33.87 -42.81
C LEU A 466 4.84 -34.12 -42.45
N ASP A 467 5.72 -33.54 -43.25
CA ASP A 467 7.14 -33.40 -42.96
C ASP A 467 7.31 -32.84 -41.55
N GLN A 468 7.88 -33.64 -40.66
CA GLN A 468 8.41 -33.14 -39.41
C GLN A 468 9.54 -32.18 -39.82
N ASN A 469 9.34 -30.86 -39.67
CA ASN A 469 10.48 -29.98 -39.55
C ASN A 469 11.26 -30.50 -38.33
N GLU A 470 12.33 -31.26 -38.59
CA GLU A 470 13.13 -31.94 -37.56
C GLU A 470 13.86 -30.96 -36.64
N ASP A 471 13.90 -29.66 -37.00
CA ASP A 471 14.42 -28.58 -36.18
C ASP A 471 13.25 -27.71 -35.66
N GLY A 472 12.86 -27.89 -34.39
CA GLY A 472 11.91 -27.00 -33.71
C GLY A 472 12.45 -25.57 -33.55
N PRO A 473 11.65 -24.61 -33.02
CA PRO A 473 12.10 -23.23 -32.86
C PRO A 473 13.35 -23.15 -31.96
N ASP A 474 14.30 -22.27 -32.31
CA ASP A 474 15.49 -22.01 -31.50
C ASP A 474 15.12 -21.22 -30.24
N LEU A 475 14.87 -21.95 -29.14
CA LEU A 475 14.50 -21.37 -27.86
C LEU A 475 15.70 -20.80 -27.07
N GLU A 476 16.93 -20.86 -27.63
CA GLU A 476 18.16 -20.37 -27.00
C GLU A 476 18.35 -18.85 -27.14
N GLU A 477 17.89 -18.24 -28.25
CA GLU A 477 16.87 -17.20 -28.14
C GLU A 477 16.88 -16.26 -26.91
N PRO A 478 17.70 -15.19 -26.77
CA PRO A 478 17.59 -14.28 -25.62
C PRO A 478 16.20 -13.64 -25.47
N ASP A 479 15.45 -13.44 -26.56
CA ASP A 479 14.06 -12.94 -26.51
C ASP A 479 13.11 -13.92 -25.81
N PHE A 480 13.36 -15.23 -25.91
CA PHE A 480 12.59 -16.28 -25.23
C PHE A 480 12.86 -16.38 -23.72
N ALA A 481 13.67 -15.47 -23.15
CA ALA A 481 13.63 -15.18 -21.72
C ALA A 481 12.23 -14.70 -21.25
N SER A 482 11.39 -14.21 -22.17
CA SER A 482 9.98 -13.89 -21.89
C SER A 482 9.08 -15.12 -22.04
N TYR A 483 8.39 -15.47 -20.96
CA TYR A 483 7.40 -16.55 -20.94
C TYR A 483 6.26 -16.27 -21.95
N LEU A 484 5.87 -15.00 -22.13
CA LEU A 484 4.83 -14.63 -23.10
C LEU A 484 5.25 -14.91 -24.54
N LEU A 485 6.51 -14.62 -24.91
CA LEU A 485 7.00 -14.86 -26.28
C LEU A 485 7.09 -16.35 -26.60
N VAL A 486 7.47 -17.18 -25.61
CA VAL A 486 7.42 -18.65 -25.75
C VAL A 486 5.99 -19.14 -26.05
N LEU A 487 4.98 -18.59 -25.36
CA LEU A 487 3.58 -18.94 -25.60
C LEU A 487 3.08 -18.46 -26.97
N ILE A 488 3.47 -17.26 -27.39
CA ILE A 488 3.09 -16.75 -28.72
C ILE A 488 3.71 -17.62 -29.82
N GLN A 489 4.98 -18.03 -29.67
CA GLN A 489 5.62 -18.94 -30.62
C GLN A 489 4.87 -20.29 -30.70
N ALA A 490 4.51 -20.89 -29.56
CA ALA A 490 3.71 -22.11 -29.56
C ALA A 490 2.32 -21.93 -30.21
N LEU A 491 1.71 -20.75 -30.08
CA LEU A 491 0.44 -20.43 -30.74
C LEU A 491 0.59 -20.31 -32.26
N VAL A 492 1.69 -19.69 -32.74
CA VAL A 492 2.05 -19.62 -34.17
C VAL A 492 2.16 -21.04 -34.74
N ASP A 493 2.92 -21.90 -34.07
CA ASP A 493 3.18 -23.27 -34.53
C ASP A 493 1.92 -24.13 -34.49
N ALA A 494 1.08 -23.98 -33.45
CA ALA A 494 -0.22 -24.65 -33.36
C ALA A 494 -1.15 -24.25 -34.51
N ARG A 495 -1.20 -22.97 -34.91
CA ARG A 495 -2.01 -22.51 -36.05
C ARG A 495 -1.51 -23.09 -37.38
N ALA A 496 -0.20 -23.10 -37.57
CA ALA A 496 0.44 -23.69 -38.75
C ALA A 496 0.06 -25.17 -38.90
N HIS A 497 -0.04 -25.92 -37.79
CA HIS A 497 -0.44 -27.33 -37.78
C HIS A 497 -1.85 -27.58 -38.37
N PHE A 498 -2.78 -26.62 -38.24
CA PHE A 498 -4.15 -26.72 -38.78
C PHE A 498 -4.32 -26.07 -40.16
N GLY A 499 -3.22 -25.66 -40.81
CA GLY A 499 -3.27 -25.03 -42.13
C GLY A 499 -4.10 -23.75 -42.16
N ILE A 500 -4.27 -23.09 -41.01
CA ILE A 500 -4.93 -21.78 -40.93
C ILE A 500 -3.91 -20.80 -41.52
N GLU A 501 -4.11 -20.41 -42.79
CA GLU A 501 -3.17 -19.59 -43.58
C GLU A 501 -2.54 -18.47 -42.74
N GLU A 502 -1.22 -18.27 -42.93
CA GLU A 502 -0.54 -17.07 -42.46
C GLU A 502 -1.32 -15.86 -42.94
N SER A 503 -1.75 -15.01 -41.99
CA SER A 503 -2.50 -13.80 -42.29
C SER A 503 -1.83 -13.04 -43.45
N THR A 504 -2.60 -12.80 -44.50
CA THR A 504 -2.17 -12.20 -45.77
C THR A 504 -1.66 -10.76 -45.66
N ALA A 505 -1.57 -10.19 -44.45
CA ALA A 505 -1.11 -8.84 -44.17
C ALA A 505 0.42 -8.65 -44.17
N VAL A 506 1.22 -9.71 -44.23
CA VAL A 506 2.71 -9.63 -44.27
C VAL A 506 3.26 -9.01 -45.59
N THR A 507 2.40 -8.71 -46.58
CA THR A 507 2.84 -8.21 -47.89
C THR A 507 2.80 -6.68 -48.08
N GLY A 508 2.39 -5.89 -47.09
CA GLY A 508 2.22 -4.43 -47.25
C GLY A 508 3.02 -3.50 -46.33
N GLY A 509 3.54 -3.98 -45.19
CA GLY A 509 4.20 -3.16 -44.18
C GLY A 509 5.73 -3.34 -44.12
N PRO A 510 6.49 -2.41 -43.49
CA PRO A 510 7.90 -2.63 -43.20
C PRO A 510 8.06 -3.90 -42.37
N ARG A 511 8.97 -4.80 -42.78
CA ARG A 511 9.23 -6.06 -42.06
C ARG A 511 9.68 -5.75 -40.61
N PRO A 512 9.17 -6.48 -39.61
CA PRO A 512 9.61 -6.31 -38.22
C PRO A 512 11.12 -6.54 -38.10
N ILE A 513 11.79 -5.66 -37.35
CA ILE A 513 13.26 -5.59 -37.25
C ILE A 513 13.80 -6.57 -36.18
N SER A 514 12.94 -7.04 -35.26
CA SER A 514 13.29 -8.00 -34.19
C SER A 514 12.25 -9.14 -34.06
N LEU A 515 12.69 -10.31 -33.58
CA LEU A 515 11.83 -11.48 -33.35
C LEU A 515 10.70 -11.16 -32.36
N ARG A 516 11.02 -10.52 -31.23
CA ARG A 516 10.01 -10.04 -30.28
C ARG A 516 8.92 -9.21 -30.95
N ALA A 517 9.30 -8.21 -31.76
CA ALA A 517 8.34 -7.32 -32.42
C ALA A 517 7.44 -8.11 -33.38
N ALA A 518 8.04 -9.02 -34.16
CA ALA A 518 7.31 -9.89 -35.07
C ALA A 518 6.26 -10.76 -34.35
N LEU A 519 6.64 -11.39 -33.24
CA LEU A 519 5.72 -12.24 -32.45
C LEU A 519 4.58 -11.42 -31.83
N LEU A 520 4.87 -10.25 -31.27
CA LEU A 520 3.83 -9.39 -30.70
C LEU A 520 2.88 -8.84 -31.78
N ASP A 521 3.42 -8.44 -32.94
CA ASP A 521 2.62 -7.97 -34.07
C ASP A 521 1.76 -9.10 -34.65
N PHE A 522 2.29 -10.33 -34.73
CA PHE A 522 1.50 -11.51 -35.11
C PHE A 522 0.30 -11.73 -34.19
N ALA A 523 0.52 -11.67 -32.87
CA ALA A 523 -0.57 -11.84 -31.90
C ALA A 523 -1.63 -10.73 -32.02
N ILE A 524 -1.23 -9.51 -32.38
CA ILE A 524 -2.16 -8.41 -32.67
C ILE A 524 -2.91 -8.65 -33.97
N ASP A 525 -2.25 -9.14 -35.02
CA ASP A 525 -2.88 -9.40 -36.32
C ASP A 525 -3.98 -10.46 -36.21
N VAL A 526 -3.75 -11.51 -35.41
CA VAL A 526 -4.75 -12.54 -35.11
C VAL A 526 -5.99 -11.93 -34.45
N GLU A 527 -5.82 -11.07 -33.44
CA GLU A 527 -6.92 -10.40 -32.77
C GLU A 527 -7.65 -9.42 -33.70
N ARG A 528 -6.89 -8.72 -34.55
CA ARG A 528 -7.43 -7.78 -35.54
C ARG A 528 -8.41 -8.46 -36.49
N GLU A 529 -8.13 -9.67 -36.95
CA GLU A 529 -9.06 -10.44 -37.79
C GLU A 529 -10.37 -10.77 -37.06
N ALA A 530 -10.28 -11.14 -35.78
CA ALA A 530 -11.45 -11.36 -34.94
C ALA A 530 -12.28 -10.07 -34.79
N TRP A 531 -11.63 -8.95 -34.49
CA TRP A 531 -12.28 -7.64 -34.35
C TRP A 531 -13.02 -7.21 -35.60
N ARG A 532 -12.43 -7.42 -36.80
CA ARG A 532 -13.09 -7.09 -38.07
C ARG A 532 -14.37 -7.89 -38.26
N LYS A 533 -14.33 -9.18 -37.94
CA LYS A 533 -15.48 -10.07 -38.05
C LYS A 533 -16.61 -9.66 -37.11
N THR A 534 -16.30 -9.38 -35.83
CA THR A 534 -17.31 -9.03 -34.83
C THR A 534 -17.86 -7.62 -35.02
N ALA A 535 -17.02 -6.66 -35.44
CA ALA A 535 -17.46 -5.32 -35.83
C ALA A 535 -18.45 -5.37 -37.01
N GLY A 536 -18.14 -6.15 -38.05
CA GLY A 536 -19.04 -6.35 -39.19
C GLY A 536 -20.37 -7.00 -38.80
N GLN A 537 -20.36 -7.97 -37.88
CA GLN A 537 -21.57 -8.58 -37.32
C GLN A 537 -22.42 -7.60 -36.50
N ALA A 538 -21.77 -6.65 -35.82
CA ALA A 538 -22.44 -5.56 -35.09
C ALA A 538 -22.91 -4.40 -35.98
N GLY A 539 -22.64 -4.45 -37.30
CA GLY A 539 -23.01 -3.40 -38.25
C GLY A 539 -22.13 -2.14 -38.17
N LEU A 540 -20.90 -2.27 -37.64
CA LEU A 540 -19.90 -1.20 -37.56
C LEU A 540 -18.93 -1.26 -38.75
N TYR A 541 -18.14 -0.19 -38.94
CA TYR A 541 -17.05 -0.19 -39.92
C TYR A 541 -16.00 -1.25 -39.57
N ASP A 542 -15.61 -2.07 -40.54
CA ASP A 542 -14.69 -3.20 -40.41
C ASP A 542 -13.25 -2.86 -40.87
N ASP A 543 -12.90 -1.57 -40.89
CA ASP A 543 -11.56 -1.10 -41.24
C ASP A 543 -10.54 -1.52 -40.15
N PRO A 544 -9.51 -2.32 -40.50
CA PRO A 544 -8.49 -2.76 -39.55
C PRO A 544 -7.82 -1.61 -38.79
N VAL A 545 -7.50 -0.51 -39.47
CA VAL A 545 -6.72 0.59 -38.88
C VAL A 545 -7.56 1.35 -37.85
N LEU A 546 -8.85 1.57 -38.16
CA LEU A 546 -9.81 2.16 -37.23
C LEU A 546 -9.94 1.32 -35.94
N LEU A 547 -10.16 0.01 -36.07
CA LEU A 547 -10.38 -0.88 -34.93
C LEU A 547 -9.15 -0.93 -34.01
N GLU A 548 -7.94 -0.94 -34.59
CA GLU A 548 -6.70 -0.83 -33.82
C GLU A 548 -6.59 0.45 -33.01
N ARG A 549 -6.91 1.60 -33.63
CA ARG A 549 -6.89 2.90 -32.93
C ARG A 549 -7.90 2.93 -31.80
N VAL A 550 -9.11 2.39 -32.02
CA VAL A 550 -10.15 2.28 -30.99
C VAL A 550 -9.65 1.44 -29.81
N VAL A 551 -9.04 0.28 -30.05
CA VAL A 551 -8.52 -0.60 -29.00
C VAL A 551 -7.32 0.01 -28.26
N ALA A 552 -6.41 0.67 -28.99
CA ALA A 552 -5.26 1.36 -28.41
C ALA A 552 -5.68 2.51 -27.48
N ILE A 553 -6.56 3.39 -27.96
CA ILE A 553 -7.06 4.52 -27.17
C ILE A 553 -7.89 4.04 -25.99
N SER A 554 -8.67 2.97 -26.15
CA SER A 554 -9.40 2.38 -25.02
C SER A 554 -8.45 1.91 -23.92
N SER A 555 -7.31 1.31 -24.30
CA SER A 555 -6.29 0.84 -23.35
C SER A 555 -5.58 1.97 -22.60
N LEU A 556 -5.42 3.14 -23.23
CA LEU A 556 -4.75 4.30 -22.64
C LEU A 556 -5.70 5.24 -21.87
N ALA A 557 -6.93 5.42 -22.37
CA ALA A 557 -7.94 6.34 -21.84
C ALA A 557 -9.08 5.61 -21.10
N ALA A 558 -8.77 4.52 -20.39
CA ALA A 558 -9.73 3.63 -19.74
C ALA A 558 -10.74 4.37 -18.84
N ALA A 559 -12.04 4.08 -19.02
CA ALA A 559 -13.13 4.76 -18.32
C ALA A 559 -13.73 3.84 -17.24
N ASP A 560 -13.36 4.10 -15.99
CA ASP A 560 -13.99 3.42 -14.87
C ASP A 560 -15.43 3.86 -14.63
N GLY A 561 -16.31 2.88 -14.42
CA GLY A 561 -17.69 3.12 -14.03
C GLY A 561 -18.55 1.88 -14.18
N SER A 562 -19.72 1.89 -13.55
CA SER A 562 -20.75 0.87 -13.83
C SER A 562 -21.11 0.92 -15.31
N GLU A 563 -21.57 -0.22 -15.84
CA GLU A 563 -22.04 -0.35 -17.25
C GLU A 563 -23.31 0.48 -17.56
N GLY A 564 -23.70 1.39 -16.66
CA GLY A 564 -24.81 2.32 -16.85
C GLY A 564 -24.53 3.40 -17.89
N GLY A 565 -25.59 4.10 -18.31
CA GLY A 565 -25.53 5.07 -19.42
C GLY A 565 -24.57 6.25 -19.23
N ALA A 566 -24.18 6.58 -18.00
CA ALA A 566 -23.17 7.61 -17.74
C ALA A 566 -21.76 7.16 -18.15
N GLY A 567 -21.39 5.90 -17.88
CA GLY A 567 -20.12 5.32 -18.29
C GLY A 567 -20.00 5.20 -19.81
N GLU A 568 -21.09 4.80 -20.47
CA GLU A 568 -21.17 4.73 -21.93
C GLU A 568 -20.99 6.10 -22.60
N THR A 569 -21.61 7.14 -22.04
CA THR A 569 -21.50 8.52 -22.54
C THR A 569 -20.07 9.05 -22.40
N GLU A 570 -19.43 8.75 -21.26
CA GLU A 570 -18.04 9.11 -21.02
C GLU A 570 -17.08 8.39 -21.97
N ALA A 571 -17.30 7.10 -22.23
CA ALA A 571 -16.53 6.33 -23.20
C ALA A 571 -16.66 6.90 -24.62
N ALA A 572 -17.89 7.21 -25.05
CA ALA A 572 -18.14 7.81 -26.36
C ALA A 572 -17.52 9.21 -26.50
N ARG A 573 -17.35 9.97 -25.41
CA ARG A 573 -16.64 11.24 -25.42
C ARG A 573 -15.14 11.03 -25.67
N ARG A 574 -14.51 10.10 -24.93
CA ARG A 574 -13.08 9.81 -25.07
C ARG A 574 -12.70 9.18 -26.40
N LEU A 575 -13.61 8.42 -27.03
CA LEU A 575 -13.40 7.91 -28.39
C LEU A 575 -13.26 9.01 -29.45
N ARG A 576 -13.51 10.30 -29.13
CA ARG A 576 -13.16 11.41 -30.02
C ARG A 576 -11.65 11.63 -30.17
N LEU A 577 -10.84 11.04 -29.29
CA LEU A 577 -9.38 10.95 -29.46
C LEU A 577 -8.99 10.10 -30.67
N VAL A 578 -9.89 9.23 -31.15
CA VAL A 578 -9.68 8.46 -32.39
C VAL A 578 -9.93 9.43 -33.55
N PRO A 579 -8.93 9.74 -34.40
CA PRO A 579 -9.08 10.74 -35.46
C PRO A 579 -10.27 10.47 -36.38
N ASP A 580 -10.52 9.20 -36.69
CA ASP A 580 -11.59 8.78 -37.59
C ASP A 580 -13.00 8.89 -36.96
N LEU A 581 -13.09 8.94 -35.62
CA LEU A 581 -14.37 9.04 -34.90
C LEU A 581 -14.60 10.43 -34.27
N ALA A 582 -13.66 11.36 -34.43
CA ALA A 582 -13.72 12.69 -33.81
C ALA A 582 -14.98 13.48 -34.20
N ASP A 583 -15.33 13.41 -35.49
CA ASP A 583 -16.46 14.12 -36.11
C ASP A 583 -17.72 13.27 -36.30
N GLU A 584 -17.66 11.98 -35.98
CA GLU A 584 -18.80 11.07 -36.06
C GLU A 584 -19.90 11.46 -35.05
N PRO A 585 -21.16 11.02 -35.22
CA PRO A 585 -22.21 11.28 -34.25
C PRO A 585 -22.04 10.42 -33.00
N GLU A 586 -22.53 10.91 -31.85
CA GLU A 586 -22.33 10.25 -30.55
C GLU A 586 -22.86 8.81 -30.50
N TRP A 587 -23.98 8.52 -31.18
CA TRP A 587 -24.55 7.18 -31.24
C TRP A 587 -23.59 6.17 -31.90
N CYS A 588 -22.78 6.60 -32.87
CA CYS A 588 -21.78 5.75 -33.53
C CYS A 588 -20.63 5.42 -32.56
N ARG A 589 -20.11 6.43 -31.86
CA ARG A 589 -19.07 6.22 -30.82
C ARG A 589 -19.57 5.35 -29.67
N ARG A 590 -20.83 5.52 -29.25
CA ARG A 590 -21.47 4.64 -28.26
C ARG A 590 -21.56 3.20 -28.74
N ALA A 591 -21.85 2.98 -30.03
CA ALA A 591 -21.87 1.64 -30.61
C ALA A 591 -20.47 0.98 -30.59
N PHE A 592 -19.40 1.73 -30.92
CA PHE A 592 -18.03 1.25 -30.74
C PHE A 592 -17.67 0.97 -29.27
N ALA A 593 -18.11 1.81 -28.33
CA ALA A 593 -17.89 1.57 -26.91
C ALA A 593 -18.59 0.29 -26.41
N ARG A 594 -19.82 0.00 -26.89
CA ARG A 594 -20.54 -1.24 -26.58
C ARG A 594 -19.88 -2.47 -27.20
N TRP A 595 -19.50 -2.38 -28.48
CA TRP A 595 -18.77 -3.45 -29.16
C TRP A 595 -17.47 -3.78 -28.41
N GLN A 596 -16.70 -2.77 -28.03
CA GLN A 596 -15.47 -2.98 -27.28
C GLN A 596 -15.72 -3.64 -25.91
N CYS A 597 -16.81 -3.26 -25.25
CA CYS A 597 -17.25 -3.86 -23.99
C CYS A 597 -17.63 -5.35 -24.15
N THR A 598 -18.09 -5.77 -25.32
CA THR A 598 -18.36 -7.20 -25.59
C THR A 598 -17.11 -7.98 -25.98
N GLU A 599 -16.17 -7.37 -26.71
CA GLU A 599 -14.99 -8.05 -27.21
C GLU A 599 -13.87 -8.20 -26.17
N LEU A 600 -13.62 -7.16 -25.37
CA LEU A 600 -12.53 -7.18 -24.40
C LEU A 600 -13.06 -7.55 -23.03
N SER A 601 -12.38 -8.48 -22.35
CA SER A 601 -12.66 -8.80 -20.96
C SER A 601 -12.24 -7.68 -20.00
N GLY A 602 -13.09 -7.33 -19.03
CA GLY A 602 -12.81 -6.33 -18.00
C GLY A 602 -14.10 -5.80 -17.37
N GLU A 603 -13.99 -4.79 -16.52
CA GLU A 603 -15.17 -4.07 -16.02
C GLU A 603 -15.27 -2.69 -16.67
N GLY A 604 -16.49 -2.18 -16.81
CA GLY A 604 -16.75 -0.86 -17.39
C GLY A 604 -16.54 -0.80 -18.92
N TYR A 605 -16.49 0.42 -19.44
CA TYR A 605 -16.25 0.72 -20.86
C TYR A 605 -14.79 1.14 -21.09
N LEU A 606 -14.29 1.00 -22.32
CA LEU A 606 -12.88 1.26 -22.66
C LEU A 606 -11.93 0.37 -21.87
N ARG A 607 -12.19 -0.94 -21.91
CA ARG A 607 -11.35 -1.99 -21.31
C ARG A 607 -9.96 -2.08 -21.97
N THR A 608 -8.95 -2.42 -21.20
CA THR A 608 -7.56 -2.57 -21.71
C THR A 608 -7.37 -3.90 -22.44
N LEU A 609 -6.68 -3.88 -23.58
CA LEU A 609 -6.28 -5.09 -24.29
C LEU A 609 -5.33 -5.95 -23.42
N GLN A 610 -5.58 -7.27 -23.39
CA GLN A 610 -4.79 -8.21 -22.59
C GLN A 610 -4.21 -9.30 -23.51
N PRO A 611 -2.98 -9.79 -23.25
CA PRO A 611 -2.03 -9.34 -22.23
C PRO A 611 -1.58 -7.89 -22.40
N LEU A 612 -1.32 -7.18 -21.29
CA LEU A 612 -0.95 -5.75 -21.29
C LEU A 612 0.22 -5.40 -22.24
N ARG A 613 1.13 -6.34 -22.51
CA ARG A 613 2.20 -6.13 -23.49
C ARG A 613 1.72 -5.95 -24.93
N LEU A 614 0.62 -6.58 -25.31
CA LEU A 614 -0.02 -6.33 -26.61
C LEU A 614 -0.63 -4.92 -26.64
N ALA A 615 -1.26 -4.49 -25.55
CA ALA A 615 -1.76 -3.12 -25.43
C ALA A 615 -0.64 -2.08 -25.52
N HIS A 616 0.50 -2.33 -24.85
CA HIS A 616 1.66 -1.42 -24.94
C HIS A 616 2.28 -1.41 -26.34
N ARG A 617 2.43 -2.57 -26.99
CA ARG A 617 2.89 -2.65 -28.38
C ARG A 617 1.97 -1.85 -29.30
N LEU A 618 0.67 -2.12 -29.26
CA LEU A 618 -0.33 -1.42 -30.06
C LEU A 618 -0.36 0.08 -29.77
N GLY A 619 -0.36 0.47 -28.49
CA GLY A 619 -0.31 1.86 -28.04
C GLY A 619 0.93 2.60 -28.54
N SER A 620 2.10 1.96 -28.52
CA SER A 620 3.33 2.55 -29.06
C SER A 620 3.23 2.83 -30.56
N LYS A 621 2.65 1.92 -31.36
CA LYS A 621 2.45 2.11 -32.80
C LYS A 621 1.51 3.28 -33.09
N VAL A 622 0.40 3.37 -32.35
CA VAL A 622 -0.58 4.46 -32.52
C VAL A 622 0.01 5.80 -32.12
N VAL A 623 0.72 5.89 -31.00
CA VAL A 623 1.38 7.14 -30.57
C VAL A 623 2.50 7.55 -31.54
N ALA A 624 3.26 6.58 -32.08
CA ALA A 624 4.27 6.86 -33.10
C ALA A 624 3.67 7.42 -34.40
N ALA A 625 2.47 6.96 -34.77
CA ALA A 625 1.73 7.46 -35.93
C ALA A 625 1.05 8.82 -35.67
N PHE A 626 0.61 9.07 -34.43
CA PHE A 626 -0.10 10.28 -34.03
C PHE A 626 0.48 10.87 -32.73
N PRO A 627 1.62 11.57 -32.79
CA PRO A 627 2.29 12.13 -31.61
C PRO A 627 1.40 13.06 -30.77
N ASP A 628 0.50 13.81 -31.41
CA ASP A 628 -0.45 14.71 -30.74
C ASP A 628 -1.39 13.98 -29.77
N LEU A 629 -1.57 12.66 -29.91
CA LEU A 629 -2.34 11.85 -28.97
C LEU A 629 -1.72 11.86 -27.57
N ALA A 630 -0.39 11.80 -27.46
CA ALA A 630 0.31 11.85 -26.18
C ALA A 630 0.03 13.16 -25.43
N MET A 631 0.00 14.28 -26.17
CA MET A 631 -0.36 15.61 -25.65
C MET A 631 -1.79 15.61 -25.09
N GLN A 632 -2.75 15.10 -25.85
CA GLN A 632 -4.16 15.07 -25.44
C GLN A 632 -4.42 14.13 -24.26
N LEU A 633 -3.68 13.02 -24.16
CA LEU A 633 -3.82 12.05 -23.07
C LEU A 633 -3.25 12.56 -21.74
N LEU A 634 -2.22 13.42 -21.77
CA LEU A 634 -1.62 14.03 -20.57
C LEU A 634 -2.19 15.42 -20.24
N ASP A 635 -3.09 15.96 -21.08
CA ASP A 635 -3.77 17.22 -20.82
C ASP A 635 -4.88 17.06 -19.76
N VAL A 636 -4.47 17.20 -18.50
CA VAL A 636 -5.35 17.10 -17.32
C VAL A 636 -6.06 18.41 -16.95
N GLU A 637 -5.67 19.53 -17.57
CA GLU A 637 -6.25 20.86 -17.33
C GLU A 637 -7.17 21.32 -18.47
N GLY A 638 -7.02 20.75 -19.66
CA GLY A 638 -7.88 21.00 -20.80
C GLY A 638 -9.33 20.55 -20.58
N THR A 639 -10.23 21.18 -21.32
CA THR A 639 -11.63 20.76 -21.45
C THR A 639 -11.84 19.84 -22.66
N GLY A 640 -10.75 19.23 -23.15
CA GLY A 640 -10.77 18.37 -24.32
C GLY A 640 -11.64 17.12 -24.13
N ASP A 641 -12.04 16.52 -25.23
CA ASP A 641 -12.90 15.33 -25.22
C ASP A 641 -12.22 14.11 -24.57
N GLY A 642 -10.89 14.07 -24.52
CA GLY A 642 -10.10 13.00 -23.89
C GLY A 642 -9.87 13.12 -22.39
N THR A 643 -10.13 14.28 -21.76
CA THR A 643 -9.77 14.52 -20.36
C THR A 643 -10.86 14.00 -19.41
N PRO A 644 -10.57 13.07 -18.48
CA PRO A 644 -11.56 12.59 -17.51
C PRO A 644 -12.10 13.72 -16.61
N ARG A 645 -13.38 13.67 -16.26
CA ARG A 645 -14.00 14.70 -15.38
C ARG A 645 -13.57 14.60 -13.91
N ASN A 646 -13.27 13.39 -13.45
CA ASN A 646 -12.88 13.11 -12.07
C ASN A 646 -11.34 13.11 -11.95
N PRO A 647 -10.73 13.87 -11.03
CA PRO A 647 -9.28 13.83 -10.77
C PRO A 647 -8.69 12.43 -10.52
N ALA A 648 -9.45 11.52 -9.89
CA ALA A 648 -9.01 10.13 -9.70
C ALA A 648 -8.92 9.38 -11.04
N ALA A 649 -9.88 9.59 -11.94
CA ALA A 649 -9.86 9.01 -13.28
C ALA A 649 -8.77 9.66 -14.17
N GLN A 650 -8.52 10.97 -14.01
CA GLN A 650 -7.39 11.65 -14.66
C GLN A 650 -6.06 10.99 -14.25
N SER A 651 -5.89 10.74 -12.95
CA SER A 651 -4.66 10.13 -12.42
C SER A 651 -4.44 8.72 -12.93
N ARG A 652 -5.50 7.91 -13.08
CA ARG A 652 -5.42 6.56 -13.68
C ARG A 652 -5.02 6.58 -15.15
N GLN A 653 -5.62 7.47 -15.95
CA GLN A 653 -5.23 7.67 -17.34
C GLN A 653 -3.73 8.03 -17.43
N VAL A 654 -3.27 8.96 -16.60
CA VAL A 654 -1.84 9.33 -16.56
C VAL A 654 -0.97 8.14 -16.17
N LEU A 655 -1.37 7.33 -15.19
CA LEU A 655 -0.64 6.11 -14.81
C LEU A 655 -0.49 5.14 -15.98
N ASN A 656 -1.56 4.88 -16.76
CA ASN A 656 -1.50 4.01 -17.94
C ASN A 656 -0.53 4.55 -19.00
N VAL A 657 -0.51 5.87 -19.22
CA VAL A 657 0.41 6.51 -20.17
C VAL A 657 1.86 6.45 -19.68
N LEU A 658 2.10 6.64 -18.37
CA LEU A 658 3.43 6.51 -17.77
C LEU A 658 3.94 5.06 -17.83
N GLN A 659 3.06 4.05 -17.68
CA GLN A 659 3.42 2.64 -17.89
C GLN A 659 3.83 2.37 -19.34
N LEU A 660 3.13 2.97 -20.33
CA LEU A 660 3.52 2.88 -21.74
C LEU A 660 4.92 3.49 -21.96
N LEU A 661 5.19 4.66 -21.37
CA LEU A 661 6.52 5.28 -21.44
C LEU A 661 7.60 4.36 -20.85
N GLN A 662 7.39 3.83 -19.64
CA GLN A 662 8.32 2.87 -19.01
C GLN A 662 8.55 1.63 -19.88
N PHE A 663 7.51 1.12 -20.55
CA PHE A 663 7.64 0.01 -21.50
C PHE A 663 8.56 0.37 -22.67
N THR A 664 8.43 1.56 -23.25
CA THR A 664 9.31 2.01 -24.36
C THR A 664 10.75 2.23 -23.92
N MET A 665 10.99 2.59 -22.65
CA MET A 665 12.35 2.78 -22.10
C MET A 665 13.08 1.46 -21.82
N ALA A 666 12.36 0.41 -21.43
CA ALA A 666 12.97 -0.88 -21.03
C ALA A 666 13.70 -1.61 -22.17
N ASP A 667 13.43 -1.29 -23.44
CA ASP A 667 14.10 -1.91 -24.59
C ASP A 667 15.52 -1.35 -24.87
N GLU A 668 15.83 -0.10 -24.51
CA GLU A 668 17.17 0.47 -24.72
C GLU A 668 18.21 -0.04 -23.72
N GLY A 669 17.83 -0.25 -22.46
CA GLY A 669 18.75 -0.72 -21.41
C GLY A 669 19.40 -2.07 -21.74
N ARG A 670 18.70 -2.95 -22.46
CA ARG A 670 19.21 -4.26 -22.90
C ARG A 670 20.17 -4.18 -24.08
N ALA A 671 20.11 -3.13 -24.91
CA ALA A 671 21.07 -2.92 -25.97
C ALA A 671 22.44 -2.50 -25.43
N ALA A 672 22.48 -1.81 -24.28
CA ALA A 672 23.70 -1.33 -23.64
C ALA A 672 24.44 -2.39 -22.80
N ASP A 673 23.73 -3.40 -22.28
CA ASP A 673 24.26 -4.36 -21.29
C ASP A 673 24.87 -5.64 -21.88
N ARG A 674 25.12 -5.72 -23.20
CA ARG A 674 25.83 -6.85 -23.83
C ARG A 674 27.33 -6.80 -23.48
N PRO A 675 27.87 -7.65 -22.58
CA PRO A 675 29.29 -7.67 -22.30
C PRO A 675 29.97 -8.52 -23.38
N GLY A 676 30.74 -7.89 -24.27
CA GLY A 676 31.57 -8.61 -25.25
C GLY A 676 31.14 -8.50 -26.72
N ALA A 677 30.41 -7.44 -27.11
CA ALA A 677 30.32 -7.08 -28.54
C ALA A 677 31.67 -6.53 -29.04
N GLU A 678 32.68 -7.41 -29.12
CA GLU A 678 33.74 -7.23 -30.10
C GLU A 678 33.08 -7.18 -31.48
N LYS A 679 33.59 -6.27 -32.32
CA LYS A 679 33.10 -5.98 -33.66
C LYS A 679 33.20 -7.23 -34.55
N ASP A 680 32.22 -8.11 -34.50
CA ASP A 680 32.05 -9.16 -35.50
C ASP A 680 31.32 -8.53 -36.70
N GLU A 681 32.06 -8.25 -37.77
CA GLU A 681 31.57 -7.57 -38.99
C GLU A 681 30.54 -8.39 -39.79
N THR A 682 30.20 -9.60 -39.32
CA THR A 682 29.32 -10.57 -39.97
C THR A 682 27.87 -10.54 -39.50
N HIS A 683 27.55 -9.92 -38.35
CA HIS A 683 26.17 -9.74 -37.89
C HIS A 683 25.91 -8.28 -37.43
N PRO A 684 25.15 -7.47 -38.21
CA PRO A 684 24.82 -6.12 -37.78
C PRO A 684 24.02 -6.16 -36.47
N ALA A 685 24.37 -5.31 -35.51
CA ALA A 685 23.62 -5.15 -34.28
C ALA A 685 22.15 -4.83 -34.60
N PRO A 686 21.16 -5.43 -33.89
CA PRO A 686 19.76 -5.15 -34.14
C PRO A 686 19.50 -3.65 -33.95
N GLN A 687 18.96 -3.01 -34.98
CA GLN A 687 18.60 -1.58 -34.92
C GLN A 687 17.43 -1.39 -33.94
N PRO A 688 17.43 -0.33 -33.11
CA PRO A 688 16.32 -0.04 -32.21
C PRO A 688 15.04 0.15 -33.03
N ASP A 689 13.93 -0.37 -32.50
CA ASP A 689 12.61 -0.26 -33.14
C ASP A 689 12.24 1.22 -33.32
N ALA A 690 12.21 1.66 -34.58
CA ALA A 690 12.01 3.06 -34.94
C ALA A 690 10.61 3.57 -34.53
N GLU A 691 9.61 2.69 -34.42
CA GLU A 691 8.27 3.06 -33.97
C GLU A 691 8.25 3.29 -32.46
N GLN A 692 8.85 2.40 -31.68
CA GLN A 692 8.96 2.57 -30.22
C GLN A 692 9.77 3.82 -29.86
N HIS A 693 10.86 4.09 -30.58
CA HIS A 693 11.68 5.28 -30.34
C HIS A 693 10.89 6.57 -30.58
N LYS A 694 10.14 6.65 -31.69
CA LYS A 694 9.25 7.80 -31.98
C LYS A 694 8.14 7.95 -30.95
N ALA A 695 7.54 6.84 -30.51
CA ALA A 695 6.52 6.85 -29.47
C ALA A 695 7.08 7.41 -28.15
N ARG A 696 8.30 6.98 -27.79
CA ARG A 696 9.00 7.49 -26.61
C ARG A 696 9.26 8.98 -26.71
N GLU A 697 9.84 9.45 -27.82
CA GLU A 697 10.08 10.89 -28.04
C GLU A 697 8.79 11.71 -27.86
N ALA A 698 7.67 11.24 -28.42
CA ALA A 698 6.37 11.90 -28.29
C ALA A 698 5.84 11.89 -26.84
N LEU A 699 5.93 10.76 -26.14
CA LEU A 699 5.48 10.62 -24.74
C LEU A 699 6.33 11.47 -23.80
N THR A 700 7.64 11.51 -24.02
CA THR A 700 8.60 12.25 -23.22
C THR A 700 8.41 13.76 -23.42
N GLU A 701 8.21 14.22 -24.66
CA GLU A 701 7.87 15.62 -24.93
C GLU A 701 6.54 16.02 -24.26
N ALA A 702 5.51 15.18 -24.37
CA ALA A 702 4.23 15.42 -23.73
C ALA A 702 4.34 15.46 -22.19
N LEU A 703 5.13 14.56 -21.60
CA LEU A 703 5.42 14.56 -20.17
C LEU A 703 6.09 15.87 -19.74
N HIS A 704 7.09 16.34 -20.49
CA HIS A 704 7.78 17.59 -20.17
C HIS A 704 6.84 18.80 -20.24
N GLN A 705 6.00 18.88 -21.28
CA GLN A 705 5.08 20.00 -21.45
C GLN A 705 3.98 20.03 -20.38
N HIS A 706 3.49 18.86 -19.94
CA HIS A 706 2.41 18.76 -18.95
C HIS A 706 2.89 18.51 -17.50
N ALA A 707 4.20 18.39 -17.24
CA ALA A 707 4.74 18.00 -15.94
C ALA A 707 4.19 18.83 -14.76
N ALA A 708 4.08 20.15 -14.93
CA ALA A 708 3.52 21.04 -13.90
C ALA A 708 2.04 20.74 -13.61
N ALA A 709 1.22 20.53 -14.65
CA ALA A 709 -0.18 20.18 -14.53
C ALA A 709 -0.37 18.80 -13.85
N LEU A 710 0.50 17.84 -14.14
CA LEU A 710 0.50 16.52 -13.52
C LEU A 710 0.84 16.58 -12.02
N VAL A 711 1.82 17.41 -11.63
CA VAL A 711 2.13 17.63 -10.20
C VAL A 711 0.98 18.32 -9.48
N ARG A 712 0.33 19.32 -10.11
CA ARG A 712 -0.89 19.94 -9.55
C ARG A 712 -2.02 18.93 -9.41
N LEU A 713 -2.18 18.00 -10.36
CA LEU A 713 -3.15 16.91 -10.23
C LEU A 713 -2.81 16.00 -9.05
N ALA A 714 -1.56 15.54 -8.94
CA ALA A 714 -1.12 14.70 -7.83
C ALA A 714 -1.37 15.38 -6.47
N LYS A 715 -1.06 16.68 -6.35
CA LYS A 715 -1.34 17.48 -5.16
C LYS A 715 -2.84 17.57 -4.85
N ARG A 716 -3.67 17.90 -5.85
CA ARG A 716 -5.14 17.99 -5.66
C ARG A 716 -5.75 16.68 -5.19
N VAL A 717 -5.23 15.56 -5.68
CA VAL A 717 -5.71 14.22 -5.36
C VAL A 717 -5.17 13.75 -4.00
N ALA A 718 -3.92 14.07 -3.66
CA ALA A 718 -3.30 13.71 -2.38
C ALA A 718 -3.85 14.50 -1.17
N VAL A 719 -4.36 15.72 -1.37
CA VAL A 719 -4.86 16.60 -0.29
C VAL A 719 -6.31 16.27 0.15
N ARG A 720 -7.06 15.48 -0.62
CA ARG A 720 -8.46 15.16 -0.27
C ARG A 720 -8.53 14.13 0.86
N ASP A 721 -8.43 14.62 2.10
CA ASP A 721 -8.51 13.86 3.37
C ASP A 721 -9.81 13.05 3.55
N GLN A 722 -10.84 13.31 2.74
CA GLN A 722 -12.16 12.66 2.86
C GLN A 722 -12.32 11.41 1.99
N ASP A 723 -11.42 11.16 1.04
CA ASP A 723 -11.49 10.03 0.12
C ASP A 723 -10.17 9.26 0.10
N ASP A 724 -10.10 8.21 0.93
CA ASP A 724 -8.93 7.32 1.05
C ASP A 724 -8.50 6.74 -0.31
N SER A 725 -9.46 6.57 -1.23
CA SER A 725 -9.19 6.08 -2.58
C SER A 725 -8.43 7.10 -3.42
N ALA A 726 -8.80 8.38 -3.31
CA ALA A 726 -8.12 9.46 -4.02
C ALA A 726 -6.69 9.61 -3.50
N HIS A 727 -6.50 9.64 -2.18
CA HIS A 727 -5.18 9.80 -1.58
C HIS A 727 -4.17 8.72 -2.04
N ALA A 728 -4.60 7.46 -2.05
CA ALA A 728 -3.77 6.35 -2.53
C ALA A 728 -3.42 6.46 -4.02
N ILE A 729 -4.38 6.87 -4.88
CA ILE A 729 -4.12 7.10 -6.30
C ILE A 729 -3.13 8.26 -6.50
N GLY A 730 -3.25 9.34 -5.71
CA GLY A 730 -2.32 10.47 -5.76
C GLY A 730 -0.89 10.09 -5.37
N THR A 731 -0.75 9.22 -4.37
CA THR A 731 0.55 8.69 -3.94
C THR A 731 1.18 7.80 -5.02
N SER A 732 0.38 6.96 -5.68
CA SER A 732 0.83 6.13 -6.81
C SER A 732 1.27 6.98 -8.00
N LEU A 733 0.52 8.03 -8.34
CA LEU A 733 0.91 8.99 -9.37
C LEU A 733 2.22 9.71 -9.00
N ALA A 734 2.38 10.12 -7.75
CA ALA A 734 3.62 10.75 -7.28
C ALA A 734 4.83 9.82 -7.39
N THR A 735 4.64 8.54 -7.06
CA THR A 735 5.65 7.49 -7.17
C THR A 735 6.03 7.24 -8.63
N ALA A 736 5.04 7.15 -9.52
CA ALA A 736 5.27 6.99 -10.95
C ALA A 736 6.06 8.18 -11.52
N LEU A 737 5.65 9.42 -11.21
CA LEU A 737 6.37 10.64 -11.60
C LEU A 737 7.80 10.69 -11.04
N HIS A 738 8.01 10.22 -9.81
CA HIS A 738 9.34 10.14 -9.20
C HIS A 738 10.25 9.16 -9.96
N SER A 739 9.69 8.08 -10.51
CA SER A 739 10.48 7.13 -11.31
C SER A 739 10.80 7.61 -12.72
N THR A 740 9.92 8.40 -13.35
CA THR A 740 10.02 8.77 -14.77
C THR A 740 10.68 10.13 -15.01
N LEU A 741 10.36 11.17 -14.23
CA LEU A 741 10.91 12.52 -14.43
C LEU A 741 12.45 12.59 -14.32
N PRO A 742 13.13 11.83 -13.43
CA PRO A 742 14.59 11.85 -13.31
C PRO A 742 15.39 11.30 -14.50
N GLN A 743 14.78 10.56 -15.44
CA GLN A 743 15.56 9.73 -16.38
C GLN A 743 15.88 10.38 -17.74
N GLU A 744 15.02 11.21 -18.34
CA GLU A 744 15.17 11.53 -19.79
C GLU A 744 15.52 12.99 -20.15
N SER A 745 15.26 13.99 -19.32
CA SER A 745 15.90 15.33 -19.44
C SER A 745 15.67 16.15 -18.15
N ALA A 746 15.83 15.45 -17.02
CA ALA A 746 15.25 15.76 -15.71
C ALA A 746 15.50 17.15 -15.16
N GLN A 747 16.64 17.75 -15.49
CA GLN A 747 17.14 18.92 -14.80
C GLN A 747 16.30 20.18 -15.12
N GLN A 748 16.04 20.46 -16.40
CA GLN A 748 15.29 21.66 -16.79
C GLN A 748 13.82 21.58 -16.39
N VAL A 749 13.21 20.41 -16.59
CA VAL A 749 11.80 20.17 -16.24
C VAL A 749 11.63 20.16 -14.72
N ALA A 750 12.55 19.57 -13.96
CA ALA A 750 12.52 19.66 -12.51
C ALA A 750 12.59 21.11 -12.02
N ALA A 751 13.43 21.96 -12.63
CA ALA A 751 13.47 23.39 -12.30
C ALA A 751 12.15 24.12 -12.62
N GLN A 752 11.44 23.74 -13.68
CA GLN A 752 10.12 24.28 -14.00
C GLN A 752 9.05 23.83 -13.00
N VAL A 753 9.04 22.53 -12.68
CA VAL A 753 8.06 21.86 -11.82
C VAL A 753 8.23 22.20 -10.35
N LEU A 754 9.46 22.49 -9.90
CA LEU A 754 9.74 22.83 -8.49
C LEU A 754 8.88 24.00 -7.98
N ARG A 755 8.43 24.89 -8.87
CA ARG A 755 7.54 26.03 -8.54
C ARG A 755 6.13 25.60 -8.14
N GLU A 756 5.70 24.39 -8.47
CA GLU A 756 4.40 23.85 -8.10
C GLU A 756 4.36 23.33 -6.66
N PHE A 757 5.54 23.05 -6.08
CA PHE A 757 5.66 22.68 -4.69
C PHE A 757 5.78 23.93 -3.81
N ASP A 758 4.84 24.10 -2.91
CA ASP A 758 4.81 25.16 -1.90
C ASP A 758 5.56 24.73 -0.63
N VAL A 759 5.57 25.62 0.37
CA VAL A 759 6.14 25.38 1.71
C VAL A 759 5.38 24.26 2.44
N SER A 760 4.09 24.09 2.13
CA SER A 760 3.17 23.08 2.70
C SER A 760 2.97 21.91 1.74
N CYS A 761 4.06 21.32 1.24
CA CYS A 761 4.01 20.12 0.41
C CYS A 761 3.43 18.95 1.22
N PRO A 762 2.36 18.27 0.73
CA PRO A 762 1.85 17.07 1.38
C PRO A 762 2.94 16.02 1.49
N ASP A 763 3.01 15.30 2.61
CA ASP A 763 4.10 14.33 2.85
C ASP A 763 4.10 13.18 1.83
N ALA A 764 2.94 12.83 1.25
CA ALA A 764 2.84 11.87 0.13
C ALA A 764 3.61 12.30 -1.12
N LEU A 765 3.91 13.60 -1.26
CA LEU A 765 4.69 14.17 -2.35
C LEU A 765 6.14 14.48 -1.95
N LEU A 766 6.53 14.26 -0.69
CA LEU A 766 7.80 14.73 -0.16
C LEU A 766 9.01 14.06 -0.83
N GLU A 767 8.91 12.77 -1.18
CA GLU A 767 9.94 12.07 -1.93
C GLU A 767 10.10 12.61 -3.35
N LEU A 768 8.98 12.83 -4.04
CA LEU A 768 8.95 13.46 -5.36
C LEU A 768 9.54 14.88 -5.28
N ALA A 769 9.10 15.69 -4.32
CA ALA A 769 9.56 17.06 -4.13
C ALA A 769 11.06 17.12 -3.82
N THR A 770 11.57 16.21 -3.00
CA THR A 770 13.00 16.12 -2.67
C THR A 770 13.84 15.78 -3.90
N ALA A 771 13.38 14.82 -4.73
CA ALA A 771 14.07 14.44 -5.96
C ALA A 771 14.03 15.55 -7.02
N VAL A 772 12.86 16.17 -7.22
CA VAL A 772 12.70 17.32 -8.12
C VAL A 772 13.60 18.48 -7.67
N ALA A 773 13.65 18.79 -6.38
CA ALA A 773 14.52 19.85 -5.87
C ALA A 773 16.01 19.52 -6.08
N GLU A 774 16.44 18.27 -5.87
CA GLU A 774 17.80 17.82 -6.16
C GLU A 774 18.16 18.00 -7.64
N HIS A 775 17.30 17.54 -8.57
CA HIS A 775 17.55 17.67 -10.01
C HIS A 775 17.49 19.14 -10.48
N ALA A 776 16.63 19.97 -9.90
CA ALA A 776 16.61 21.41 -10.17
C ALA A 776 17.91 22.10 -9.72
N VAL A 777 18.49 21.68 -8.59
CA VAL A 777 19.81 22.17 -8.14
C VAL A 777 20.90 21.72 -9.11
N GLN A 778 20.86 20.47 -9.58
CA GLN A 778 21.81 19.99 -10.58
C GLN A 778 21.69 20.77 -11.91
N TYR A 779 20.47 21.10 -12.35
CA TYR A 779 20.22 21.95 -13.50
C TYR A 779 20.90 23.30 -13.39
N HIS A 780 20.60 24.04 -12.33
CA HIS A 780 21.14 25.39 -12.16
C HIS A 780 22.66 25.40 -11.98
N ARG A 781 23.28 24.26 -11.60
CA ARG A 781 24.74 24.08 -11.58
C ARG A 781 25.33 23.73 -12.94
N SER A 782 24.59 23.03 -13.79
CA SER A 782 25.06 22.54 -15.09
C SER A 782 24.88 23.55 -16.23
N VAL A 783 24.02 24.57 -16.07
CA VAL A 783 23.82 25.64 -17.06
C VAL A 783 25.17 26.27 -17.44
N ALA A 784 25.57 26.09 -18.71
CA ALA A 784 26.82 26.58 -19.25
C ALA A 784 26.78 28.10 -19.50
N GLY A 785 27.68 28.85 -18.87
CA GLY A 785 27.81 30.30 -19.06
C GLY A 785 28.41 31.01 -17.83
N PRO A 786 28.77 32.29 -17.94
CA PRO A 786 29.11 33.08 -16.77
C PRO A 786 27.88 33.21 -15.85
N PRO A 787 28.06 33.17 -14.51
CA PRO A 787 26.94 33.21 -13.58
C PRO A 787 26.19 34.55 -13.68
N THR A 788 24.94 34.51 -14.15
CA THR A 788 24.03 35.66 -14.18
C THR A 788 23.25 35.78 -12.86
N PRO A 789 22.71 36.97 -12.51
CA PRO A 789 21.83 37.13 -11.36
C PRO A 789 20.64 36.15 -11.37
N GLU A 790 20.02 35.91 -12.54
CA GLU A 790 18.87 35.03 -12.70
C GLU A 790 19.25 33.56 -12.43
N SER A 791 20.39 33.12 -12.95
CA SER A 791 20.89 31.74 -12.72
C SER A 791 21.20 31.48 -11.24
N ARG A 792 21.81 32.46 -10.55
CA ARG A 792 22.09 32.36 -9.10
C ARG A 792 20.81 32.41 -8.27
N ARG A 793 19.83 33.22 -8.67
CA ARG A 793 18.51 33.27 -8.01
C ARG A 793 17.81 31.92 -8.11
N GLY A 794 17.76 31.32 -9.30
CA GLY A 794 17.18 29.99 -9.51
C GLY A 794 17.88 28.91 -8.66
N LEU A 795 19.21 28.90 -8.66
CA LEU A 795 20.00 27.98 -7.81
C LEU A 795 19.70 28.16 -6.31
N ALA A 796 19.68 29.41 -5.83
CA ALA A 796 19.46 29.71 -4.42
C ALA A 796 18.05 29.31 -3.95
N GLN A 797 17.03 29.58 -4.76
CA GLN A 797 15.64 29.18 -4.49
C GLN A 797 15.51 27.64 -4.46
N ALA A 798 16.12 26.95 -5.43
CA ALA A 798 16.09 25.49 -5.46
C ALA A 798 16.79 24.86 -4.25
N LEU A 799 17.95 25.40 -3.84
CA LEU A 799 18.65 24.95 -2.62
C LEU A 799 17.82 25.21 -1.35
N GLN A 800 17.13 26.36 -1.26
CA GLN A 800 16.30 26.70 -0.12
C GLN A 800 15.11 25.74 0.01
N GLN A 801 14.39 25.46 -1.10
CA GLN A 801 13.31 24.48 -1.12
C GLN A 801 13.81 23.07 -0.82
N TRP A 802 14.95 22.67 -1.38
CA TRP A 802 15.54 21.36 -1.09
C TRP A 802 15.89 21.19 0.39
N SER A 803 16.50 22.21 1.01
CA SER A 803 16.75 22.23 2.47
C SER A 803 15.47 22.08 3.29
N LEU A 804 14.38 22.73 2.87
CA LEU A 804 13.09 22.60 3.52
C LEU A 804 12.56 21.16 3.42
N TYR A 805 12.51 20.57 2.21
CA TYR A 805 12.01 19.20 2.02
C TYR A 805 12.88 18.15 2.71
N LEU A 806 14.20 18.33 2.72
CA LEU A 806 15.11 17.47 3.49
C LEU A 806 14.83 17.55 4.99
N ALA A 807 14.56 18.74 5.52
CA ALA A 807 14.23 18.90 6.94
C ALA A 807 12.87 18.29 7.28
N SER A 808 11.86 18.51 6.43
CA SER A 808 10.55 17.86 6.54
C SER A 808 10.66 16.34 6.41
N SER A 809 11.64 15.82 5.66
CA SER A 809 11.91 14.37 5.56
C SER A 809 12.74 13.83 6.74
N GLY A 810 13.10 14.67 7.71
CA GLY A 810 13.95 14.29 8.84
C GLY A 810 15.46 14.25 8.57
N LEU A 811 15.92 14.55 7.35
CA LEU A 811 17.34 14.53 6.92
C LEU A 811 18.09 15.80 7.33
N ARG A 812 18.21 16.04 8.64
CA ARG A 812 18.65 17.32 9.24
C ARG A 812 20.07 17.76 8.87
N ILE A 813 21.04 16.84 8.80
CA ILE A 813 22.43 17.22 8.44
C ILE A 813 22.51 17.64 6.98
N ARG A 814 21.84 16.89 6.09
CA ARG A 814 21.76 17.25 4.67
C ARG A 814 21.04 18.58 4.52
N ALA A 815 19.91 18.76 5.21
CA ALA A 815 19.17 20.03 5.23
C ALA A 815 20.06 21.20 5.68
N HIS A 816 20.80 21.06 6.79
CA HIS A 816 21.76 22.07 7.25
C HIS A 816 22.84 22.39 6.21
N SER A 817 23.45 21.36 5.61
CA SER A 817 24.48 21.55 4.59
C SER A 817 23.96 22.26 3.34
N VAL A 818 22.73 21.91 2.91
CA VAL A 818 22.08 22.53 1.76
C VAL A 818 21.62 23.97 2.08
N ALA A 819 21.13 24.24 3.30
CA ALA A 819 20.81 25.59 3.77
C ALA A 819 22.04 26.51 3.74
N GLY A 820 23.21 26.01 4.16
CA GLY A 820 24.47 26.76 4.08
C GLY A 820 24.83 27.13 2.64
N GLN A 821 24.68 26.19 1.71
CA GLN A 821 24.90 26.44 0.28
C GLN A 821 23.91 27.48 -0.28
N ALA A 822 22.65 27.47 0.18
CA ALA A 822 21.66 28.48 -0.20
C ALA A 822 22.09 29.89 0.26
N VAL A 823 22.55 30.03 1.52
CA VAL A 823 23.08 31.29 2.07
C VAL A 823 24.28 31.78 1.28
N ASP A 824 25.24 30.91 0.98
CA ASP A 824 26.42 31.26 0.16
C ASP A 824 26.01 31.76 -1.24
N THR A 825 25.00 31.12 -1.84
CA THR A 825 24.49 31.47 -3.17
C THR A 825 23.74 32.81 -3.15
N TYR A 826 22.90 33.07 -2.14
CA TYR A 826 22.22 34.37 -1.97
C TYR A 826 23.21 35.49 -1.64
N HIS A 827 24.26 35.22 -0.86
CA HIS A 827 25.35 36.16 -0.64
C HIS A 827 26.04 36.53 -1.95
N ALA A 828 26.35 35.53 -2.77
CA ALA A 828 26.96 35.73 -4.07
C ALA A 828 26.01 36.47 -5.04
N LEU A 829 24.70 36.24 -4.97
CA LEU A 829 23.68 36.98 -5.74
C LEU A 829 23.65 38.46 -5.34
N GLN A 830 23.64 38.75 -4.03
CA GLN A 830 23.63 40.10 -3.51
C GLN A 830 24.88 40.90 -3.89
N GLN A 831 26.04 40.23 -4.00
CA GLN A 831 27.28 40.85 -4.49
C GLN A 831 27.25 41.17 -5.99
N LEU A 832 26.58 40.34 -6.81
CA LEU A 832 26.46 40.58 -8.25
C LEU A 832 25.45 41.67 -8.59
N SER A 833 24.31 41.66 -7.90
CA SER A 833 23.19 42.57 -8.16
C SER A 833 22.55 42.99 -6.84
N PRO A 834 23.08 44.02 -6.16
CA PRO A 834 22.50 44.50 -4.91
C PRO A 834 21.07 45.01 -5.12
N SER A 835 20.11 44.42 -4.42
CA SER A 835 18.71 44.89 -4.37
C SER A 835 18.11 44.64 -2.98
N GLU A 836 17.05 45.37 -2.62
CA GLU A 836 16.31 45.14 -1.37
C GLU A 836 15.67 43.73 -1.36
N ASP A 837 15.19 43.25 -2.50
CA ASP A 837 14.63 41.89 -2.63
C ASP A 837 15.66 40.79 -2.41
N HIS A 838 16.88 40.95 -2.94
CA HIS A 838 17.96 39.98 -2.75
C HIS A 838 18.48 40.01 -1.30
N GLU A 839 18.51 41.20 -0.69
CA GLU A 839 18.81 41.36 0.73
C GLU A 839 17.78 40.61 1.61
N PHE A 840 16.49 40.75 1.29
CA PHE A 840 15.42 40.02 1.95
C PHE A 840 15.58 38.49 1.79
N CYS A 841 15.82 38.01 0.57
CA CYS A 841 15.98 36.56 0.32
C CYS A 841 17.19 35.98 1.06
N LEU A 842 18.30 36.73 1.15
CA LEU A 842 19.46 36.35 1.94
C LEU A 842 19.12 36.27 3.44
N ALA A 843 18.34 37.21 3.96
CA ALA A 843 17.93 37.21 5.36
C ALA A 843 17.00 36.01 5.68
N GLU A 844 16.06 35.68 4.78
CA GLU A 844 15.23 34.47 4.91
C GLU A 844 16.08 33.19 4.90
N ALA A 845 17.06 33.08 4.01
CA ALA A 845 17.97 31.93 3.96
C ALA A 845 18.82 31.81 5.24
N LEU A 846 19.29 32.93 5.81
CA LEU A 846 20.01 32.96 7.08
C LEU A 846 19.12 32.51 8.24
N LYS A 847 17.84 32.91 8.23
CA LYS A 847 16.84 32.45 9.21
C LYS A 847 16.56 30.96 9.07
N ASP A 848 16.40 30.45 7.84
CA ASP A 848 16.26 29.01 7.58
C ASP A 848 17.49 28.23 8.06
N LEU A 849 18.71 28.72 7.78
CA LEU A 849 19.94 28.12 8.27
C LEU A 849 20.02 28.12 9.80
N ALA A 850 19.62 29.22 10.45
CA ALA A 850 19.58 29.31 11.91
C ALA A 850 18.65 28.25 12.52
N ASP A 851 17.48 28.05 11.92
CA ASP A 851 16.51 27.02 12.34
C ASP A 851 17.10 25.60 12.18
N ARG A 852 17.72 25.30 11.03
CA ARG A 852 18.41 24.01 10.82
C ARG A 852 19.60 23.80 11.77
N LEU A 853 20.30 24.87 12.17
CA LEU A 853 21.39 24.81 13.15
C LEU A 853 20.87 24.52 14.56
N VAL A 854 19.69 25.06 14.93
CA VAL A 854 18.98 24.68 16.17
C VAL A 854 18.64 23.19 16.14
N ASP A 855 18.12 22.67 15.03
CA ASP A 855 17.75 21.25 14.87
C ASP A 855 18.91 20.27 15.04
N VAL A 856 20.13 20.69 14.70
CA VAL A 856 21.37 19.90 14.84
C VAL A 856 22.09 20.20 16.18
N GLY A 857 21.61 21.17 16.96
CA GLY A 857 22.14 21.52 18.29
C GLY A 857 23.35 22.46 18.27
N ARG A 858 23.64 23.13 17.14
CA ARG A 858 24.72 24.13 17.01
C ARG A 858 24.23 25.53 17.39
N PHE A 859 23.89 25.72 18.66
CA PHE A 859 23.20 26.93 19.13
C PHE A 859 24.00 28.23 18.94
N GLU A 860 25.33 28.23 19.09
CA GLU A 860 26.16 29.43 18.89
C GLU A 860 26.13 29.91 17.43
N ASP A 861 26.24 28.99 16.48
CA ASP A 861 26.16 29.32 15.06
C ASP A 861 24.73 29.76 14.67
N ALA A 862 23.72 29.16 15.29
CA ALA A 862 22.32 29.56 15.11
C ALA A 862 22.07 30.99 15.62
N ASP A 863 22.61 31.37 16.80
CA ASP A 863 22.51 32.73 17.34
C ASP A 863 23.15 33.75 16.39
N ASN A 864 24.33 33.44 15.86
CA ASN A 864 25.00 34.29 14.87
C ASN A 864 24.14 34.47 13.61
N CYS A 865 23.65 33.38 13.01
CA CYS A 865 22.83 33.44 11.80
C CYS A 865 21.50 34.18 12.03
N ALA A 866 20.85 33.96 13.18
CA ALA A 866 19.60 34.64 13.52
C ALA A 866 19.79 36.15 13.71
N ARG A 867 20.87 36.58 14.39
CA ARG A 867 21.21 38.01 14.50
C ARG A 867 21.52 38.63 13.15
N ASP A 868 22.23 37.90 12.30
CA ASP A 868 22.55 38.36 10.95
C ASP A 868 21.28 38.54 10.10
N ALA A 869 20.30 37.63 10.22
CA ALA A 869 18.98 37.77 9.60
C ALA A 869 18.23 39.00 10.15
N ILE A 870 18.16 39.18 11.47
CA ILE A 870 17.49 40.33 12.12
C ILE A 870 18.10 41.65 11.67
N ARG A 871 19.44 41.77 11.66
CA ARG A 871 20.14 43.00 11.22
C ARG A 871 19.80 43.42 9.79
N ARG A 872 19.37 42.48 8.94
CA ARG A 872 18.96 42.72 7.55
C ARG A 872 17.46 42.97 7.44
N LEU A 873 16.63 42.20 8.15
CA LEU A 873 15.17 42.30 8.11
C LEU A 873 14.64 43.56 8.79
N GLU A 874 15.26 44.01 9.87
CA GLU A 874 14.78 45.16 10.65
C GLU A 874 14.80 46.48 9.84
N PRO A 875 15.88 46.87 9.13
CA PRO A 875 15.85 48.01 8.23
C PRO A 875 14.84 47.87 7.08
N LEU A 876 14.64 46.66 6.55
CA LEU A 876 13.67 46.39 5.48
C LEU A 876 12.23 46.59 5.98
N PHE A 877 11.93 46.10 7.18
CA PHE A 877 10.64 46.31 7.83
C PHE A 877 10.39 47.79 8.14
N GLN A 878 11.39 48.52 8.66
CA GLN A 878 11.26 49.95 8.94
C GLN A 878 11.00 50.81 7.69
N ARG A 879 11.60 50.44 6.55
CA ARG A 879 11.38 51.13 5.26
C ARG A 879 10.04 50.78 4.64
N ASN A 880 9.64 49.51 4.74
CA ASN A 880 8.40 49.00 4.16
C ASN A 880 7.78 47.92 5.08
N PRO A 881 6.86 48.31 5.99
CA PRO A 881 6.22 47.40 6.94
C PRO A 881 5.19 46.48 6.25
N THR A 882 5.66 45.41 5.61
CA THR A 882 4.81 44.38 4.99
C THR A 882 4.66 43.17 5.92
N HIS A 883 3.55 42.43 5.81
CA HIS A 883 3.35 41.17 6.54
C HIS A 883 4.49 40.18 6.28
N ARG A 884 4.99 40.13 5.04
CA ARG A 884 6.15 39.31 4.64
C ARG A 884 7.41 39.64 5.46
N HIS A 885 7.76 40.92 5.58
CA HIS A 885 8.93 41.35 6.35
C HIS A 885 8.75 41.10 7.85
N ALA A 886 7.55 41.36 8.38
CA ALA A 886 7.23 41.11 9.78
C ALA A 886 7.32 39.63 10.14
N PHE A 887 6.75 38.73 9.33
CA PHE A 887 6.77 37.29 9.59
C PHE A 887 8.19 36.71 9.55
N GLY A 888 9.02 37.16 8.60
CA GLY A 888 10.44 36.80 8.56
C GLY A 888 11.16 37.24 9.84
N LEU A 889 10.92 38.48 10.29
CA LEU A 889 11.54 39.04 11.49
C LEU A 889 11.06 38.35 12.77
N VAL A 890 9.76 38.09 12.93
CA VAL A 890 9.19 37.31 14.05
C VAL A 890 9.84 35.94 14.13
N LYS A 891 9.94 35.21 13.00
CA LYS A 891 10.58 33.88 12.96
C LYS A 891 12.05 33.96 13.36
N ALA A 892 12.80 34.94 12.84
CA ALA A 892 14.20 35.13 13.18
C ALA A 892 14.40 35.45 14.69
N LEU A 893 13.54 36.27 15.27
CA LEU A 893 13.53 36.58 16.71
C LEU A 893 13.18 35.36 17.57
N CYS A 894 12.21 34.54 17.17
CA CYS A 894 11.89 33.29 17.86
C CYS A 894 13.03 32.25 17.76
N THR A 895 13.70 32.15 16.60
CA THR A 895 14.89 31.30 16.45
C THR A 895 16.05 31.82 17.29
N LEU A 896 16.27 33.14 17.33
CA LEU A 896 17.24 33.78 18.23
C LEU A 896 16.94 33.45 19.69
N ALA A 897 15.67 33.56 20.12
CA ALA A 897 15.27 33.23 21.49
C ALA A 897 15.60 31.78 21.83
N THR A 898 15.35 30.84 20.92
CA THR A 898 15.67 29.41 21.09
C THR A 898 17.18 29.19 21.16
N ALA A 899 17.96 29.78 20.25
CA ALA A 899 19.41 29.66 20.22
C ALA A 899 20.07 30.28 21.46
N ALA A 900 19.69 31.51 21.82
CA ALA A 900 20.16 32.20 23.02
C ALA A 900 19.83 31.41 24.30
N HIS A 901 18.64 30.80 24.38
CA HIS A 901 18.29 29.90 25.48
C HIS A 901 19.22 28.68 25.55
N GLY A 902 19.50 28.03 24.42
CA GLY A 902 20.40 26.87 24.34
C GLY A 902 21.85 27.18 24.73
N ILE A 903 22.35 28.37 24.40
CA ILE A 903 23.67 28.87 24.83
C ILE A 903 23.68 29.18 26.33
N GLY A 904 22.53 29.59 26.88
CA GLY A 904 22.41 30.04 28.25
C GLY A 904 22.42 31.57 28.39
N ARG A 905 21.77 32.31 27.50
CA ARG A 905 21.56 33.76 27.61
C ARG A 905 20.08 34.07 27.82
N GLN A 906 19.54 33.68 28.97
CA GLN A 906 18.09 33.73 29.27
C GLN A 906 17.46 35.12 29.14
N ARG A 907 18.19 36.20 29.50
CA ARG A 907 17.67 37.57 29.37
C ARG A 907 17.48 37.98 27.91
N GLU A 908 18.48 37.72 27.07
CA GLU A 908 18.41 38.00 25.64
C GLU A 908 17.34 37.14 24.96
N ALA A 909 17.20 35.88 25.38
CA ALA A 909 16.17 34.98 24.86
C ALA A 909 14.76 35.50 25.15
N LEU A 910 14.49 35.93 26.40
CA LEU A 910 13.21 36.53 26.77
C LEU A 910 12.97 37.84 26.03
N GLN A 911 13.99 38.69 25.88
CA GLN A 911 13.89 39.94 25.14
C GLN A 911 13.48 39.67 23.68
N ALA A 912 14.19 38.79 22.97
CA ALA A 912 13.89 38.47 21.57
C ALA A 912 12.47 37.90 21.39
N ALA A 913 12.03 37.02 22.29
CA ALA A 913 10.67 36.49 22.25
C ALA A 913 9.60 37.56 22.56
N THR A 914 9.91 38.54 23.41
CA THR A 914 9.01 39.67 23.71
C THR A 914 8.88 40.58 22.50
N GLU A 915 10.01 40.95 21.89
CA GLU A 915 10.05 41.76 20.67
C GLU A 915 9.28 41.11 19.51
N ALA A 916 9.33 39.78 19.39
CA ALA A 916 8.54 39.04 18.40
C ALA A 916 7.02 39.19 18.61
N CYS A 917 6.56 39.15 19.87
CA CYS A 917 5.15 39.38 20.21
C CYS A 917 4.74 40.85 20.02
N ASP A 918 5.57 41.79 20.43
CA ASP A 918 5.28 43.21 20.26
C ASP A 918 5.19 43.58 18.76
N LEU A 919 6.04 42.99 17.93
CA LEU A 919 6.04 43.19 16.48
C LEU A 919 4.75 42.69 15.81
N ILE A 920 4.25 41.51 16.19
CA ILE A 920 3.02 40.97 15.61
C ILE A 920 1.78 41.76 16.09
N GLU A 921 1.79 42.27 17.33
CA GLU A 921 0.70 43.10 17.88
C GLU A 921 0.63 44.49 17.23
N GLN A 922 1.76 45.00 16.72
CA GLN A 922 1.85 46.29 16.03
C GLN A 922 1.46 46.22 14.54
N LEU A 923 1.18 45.04 14.00
CA LEU A 923 0.72 44.90 12.62
C LEU A 923 -0.70 45.49 12.46
N PRO A 924 -0.97 46.29 11.41
CA PRO A 924 -2.31 46.77 11.11
C PRO A 924 -3.28 45.58 10.95
N GLN A 925 -4.44 45.65 11.59
CA GLN A 925 -5.52 44.69 11.28
C GLN A 925 -5.91 44.85 9.81
N ALA A 926 -6.00 43.73 9.08
CA ALA A 926 -6.32 43.68 7.66
C ALA A 926 -7.54 44.56 7.33
N ARG A 927 -7.50 45.28 6.19
CA ARG A 927 -8.62 46.13 5.78
C ARG A 927 -9.76 45.24 5.27
N GLU A 928 -11.00 45.68 5.44
CA GLU A 928 -12.16 45.04 4.80
C GLU A 928 -11.95 45.01 3.27
N GLY A 929 -11.55 43.85 2.74
CA GLY A 929 -11.22 43.64 1.33
C GLY A 929 -9.97 42.78 1.06
N ASP A 930 -9.14 42.54 2.06
CA ASP A 930 -7.98 41.64 1.97
C ASP A 930 -8.43 40.16 2.00
N ALA A 931 -7.72 39.27 1.30
CA ALA A 931 -8.16 37.92 0.97
C ALA A 931 -8.59 37.08 2.20
N GLU A 932 -9.59 36.19 2.05
CA GLU A 932 -10.20 35.39 3.13
C GLU A 932 -9.21 34.63 4.05
N HIS A 933 -7.96 34.41 3.62
CA HIS A 933 -6.92 33.65 4.33
C HIS A 933 -5.90 34.51 5.09
N GLU A 934 -5.80 35.81 4.81
CA GLU A 934 -4.81 36.71 5.43
C GLU A 934 -5.02 36.92 6.94
N PRO A 935 -6.27 36.98 7.46
CA PRO A 935 -6.51 37.02 8.91
C PRO A 935 -6.03 35.76 9.66
N ASP A 936 -6.13 34.58 9.04
CA ASP A 936 -5.79 33.30 9.68
C ASP A 936 -4.27 33.10 9.76
N GLU A 937 -3.51 33.57 8.76
CA GLU A 937 -2.05 33.55 8.79
C GLU A 937 -1.47 34.46 9.88
N ILE A 938 -2.06 35.65 10.08
CA ILE A 938 -1.66 36.57 11.15
C ILE A 938 -1.93 35.94 12.53
N GLN A 939 -3.10 35.32 12.73
CA GLN A 939 -3.41 34.61 13.97
C GLN A 939 -2.48 33.42 14.19
N GLY A 940 -2.17 32.65 13.15
CA GLY A 940 -1.23 31.54 13.23
C GLY A 940 0.18 32.00 13.61
N MET A 941 0.64 33.13 13.06
CA MET A 941 1.93 33.73 13.42
C MET A 941 1.94 34.30 14.84
N LYS A 942 0.83 34.92 15.27
CA LYS A 942 0.65 35.39 16.65
C LYS A 942 0.75 34.22 17.63
N ALA A 943 0.04 33.13 17.36
CA ALA A 943 0.08 31.93 18.19
C ALA A 943 1.50 31.32 18.25
N PHE A 944 2.25 31.34 17.13
CA PHE A 944 3.65 30.91 17.08
C PHE A 944 4.56 31.77 17.98
N ALA A 945 4.43 33.10 17.92
CA ALA A 945 5.21 34.02 18.75
C ALA A 945 4.86 33.87 20.24
N LEU A 946 3.57 33.79 20.58
CA LEU A 946 3.08 33.57 21.95
C LEU A 946 3.63 32.29 22.56
N ARG A 947 3.69 31.21 21.78
CA ARG A 947 4.31 29.94 22.18
C ARG A 947 5.79 30.10 22.50
N GLY A 948 6.53 30.81 21.65
CA GLY A 948 7.94 31.13 21.88
C GLY A 948 8.15 31.95 23.16
N LEU A 949 7.33 32.98 23.38
CA LEU A 949 7.36 33.81 24.58
C LEU A 949 7.00 33.02 25.85
N ALA A 950 5.98 32.17 25.80
CA ALA A 950 5.60 31.30 26.91
C ALA A 950 6.78 30.41 27.36
N TRP A 951 7.51 29.83 26.40
CA TRP A 951 8.70 29.05 26.71
C TRP A 951 9.75 29.85 27.51
N GLN A 952 10.07 31.08 27.05
CA GLN A 952 11.08 31.90 27.69
C GLN A 952 10.62 32.46 29.05
N LEU A 953 9.34 32.81 29.19
CA LEU A 953 8.74 33.22 30.47
C LEU A 953 8.88 32.10 31.50
N GLY A 954 8.59 30.85 31.12
CA GLY A 954 8.77 29.66 31.95
C GLY A 954 10.22 29.48 32.40
N ALA A 955 11.15 29.53 31.46
CA ALA A 955 12.58 29.40 31.73
C ALA A 955 13.12 30.51 32.66
N SER A 956 12.50 31.69 32.64
CA SER A 956 12.83 32.81 33.53
C SER A 956 12.18 32.74 34.92
N GLY A 957 11.36 31.71 35.19
CA GLY A 957 10.65 31.53 36.46
C GLY A 957 9.30 32.26 36.57
N ARG A 958 8.82 32.89 35.48
CA ARG A 958 7.53 33.62 35.42
C ARG A 958 6.39 32.69 35.00
N ALA A 959 6.19 31.60 35.76
CA ALA A 959 5.35 30.48 35.36
C ALA A 959 3.87 30.83 35.10
N ASP A 960 3.27 31.75 35.89
CA ASP A 960 1.85 32.13 35.69
C ASP A 960 1.62 32.85 34.35
N GLN A 961 2.53 33.74 33.99
CA GLN A 961 2.46 34.46 32.69
C GLN A 961 2.78 33.52 31.52
N ALA A 962 3.68 32.56 31.75
CA ALA A 962 4.00 31.53 30.77
C ALA A 962 2.78 30.65 30.45
N VAL A 963 2.06 30.17 31.47
CA VAL A 963 0.81 29.40 31.28
C VAL A 963 -0.23 30.24 30.54
N ALA A 964 -0.46 31.49 30.95
CA ALA A 964 -1.44 32.36 30.29
C ALA A 964 -1.15 32.53 28.78
N LYS A 965 0.12 32.76 28.40
CA LYS A 965 0.53 32.93 27.00
C LYS A 965 0.51 31.62 26.21
N ALA A 966 0.83 30.49 26.84
CA ALA A 966 0.71 29.18 26.22
C ALA A 966 -0.77 28.81 25.98
N THR A 967 -1.67 29.13 26.91
CA THR A 967 -3.11 28.91 26.75
C THR A 967 -3.67 29.74 25.59
N GLU A 968 -3.32 31.03 25.50
CA GLU A 968 -3.75 31.90 24.39
C GLU A 968 -3.30 31.35 23.02
N SER A 969 -2.09 30.78 22.95
CA SER A 969 -1.58 30.12 21.74
C SER A 969 -2.39 28.87 21.37
N VAL A 970 -2.72 28.01 22.33
CA VAL A 970 -3.52 26.80 22.12
C VAL A 970 -4.94 27.16 21.66
N GLU A 971 -5.61 28.09 22.35
CA GLU A 971 -6.97 28.53 21.99
C GLU A 971 -7.03 29.12 20.57
N THR A 972 -5.98 29.86 20.17
CA THR A 972 -5.88 30.42 18.81
C THR A 972 -5.75 29.30 17.77
N TYR A 973 -4.88 28.30 17.99
CA TYR A 973 -4.74 27.18 17.05
C TYR A 973 -5.96 26.26 17.03
N GLU A 974 -6.68 26.11 18.14
CA GLU A 974 -7.96 25.38 18.19
C GLU A 974 -9.02 26.04 17.30
N ALA A 975 -9.20 27.36 17.43
CA ALA A 975 -10.13 28.12 16.59
C ALA A 975 -9.75 28.07 15.10
N LEU A 976 -8.45 28.16 14.78
CA LEU A 976 -7.94 28.02 13.41
C LEU A 976 -8.18 26.62 12.85
N ARG A 977 -8.03 25.57 13.67
CA ARG A 977 -8.29 24.18 13.28
C ARG A 977 -9.77 23.93 13.00
N GLU A 978 -10.68 24.53 13.76
CA GLU A 978 -12.13 24.41 13.52
C GLU A 978 -12.54 25.03 12.17
N ARG A 979 -11.90 26.13 11.78
CA ARG A 979 -12.13 26.80 10.49
C ARG A 979 -11.49 26.07 9.31
N CYS A 980 -10.30 25.51 9.51
CA CYS A 980 -9.55 24.78 8.47
C CYS A 980 -9.06 23.43 9.00
N PRO A 981 -9.92 22.40 9.04
CA PRO A 981 -9.52 21.06 9.44
C PRO A 981 -8.43 20.52 8.49
N GLY A 982 -7.22 20.32 9.02
CA GLY A 982 -6.08 19.75 8.28
C GLY A 982 -4.77 20.52 8.40
N LEU A 983 -4.79 21.86 8.38
CA LEU A 983 -3.57 22.67 8.26
C LEU A 983 -2.77 22.78 9.57
N TRP A 984 -3.45 22.96 10.70
CA TRP A 984 -2.83 23.36 11.98
C TRP A 984 -2.56 22.20 12.94
N LYS A 985 -2.69 20.94 12.48
CA LYS A 985 -2.56 19.72 13.32
C LYS A 985 -1.19 19.65 14.03
N ARG A 986 -0.11 20.10 13.38
CA ARG A 986 1.25 20.11 13.97
C ARG A 986 1.45 21.26 14.96
N ASP A 987 1.01 22.47 14.59
CA ASP A 987 1.26 23.67 15.38
C ASP A 987 0.53 23.64 16.73
N ILE A 988 -0.71 23.12 16.76
CA ILE A 988 -1.45 22.87 18.01
C ILE A 988 -0.75 21.85 18.91
N ALA A 989 -0.19 20.77 18.35
CA ALA A 989 0.50 19.74 19.13
C ALA A 989 1.77 20.29 19.79
N GLU A 990 2.50 21.15 19.09
CA GLU A 990 3.65 21.87 19.65
C GLU A 990 3.21 22.90 20.71
N ALA A 991 2.11 23.63 20.50
CA ALA A 991 1.58 24.58 21.49
C ALA A 991 1.13 23.88 22.78
N LEU A 992 0.39 22.77 22.67
CA LEU A 992 0.01 21.90 23.79
C LEU A 992 1.23 21.38 24.55
N SER A 993 2.29 21.01 23.82
CA SER A 993 3.56 20.58 24.43
C SER A 993 4.21 21.70 25.25
N VAL A 994 4.19 22.95 24.77
CA VAL A 994 4.70 24.09 25.54
C VAL A 994 3.84 24.35 26.77
N LEU A 995 2.51 24.31 26.64
CA LEU A 995 1.58 24.47 27.76
C LEU A 995 1.81 23.41 28.85
N GLY A 996 1.99 22.14 28.45
CA GLY A 996 2.34 21.04 29.36
C GLY A 996 3.61 21.32 30.15
N VAL A 997 4.68 21.78 29.50
CA VAL A 997 5.94 22.18 30.16
C VAL A 997 5.71 23.29 31.18
N GLN A 998 4.87 24.29 30.87
CA GLN A 998 4.58 25.39 31.80
C GLN A 998 3.80 24.92 33.05
N HIS A 999 2.84 24.02 32.90
CA HIS A 999 2.18 23.38 34.04
C HIS A 999 3.14 22.55 34.90
N GLY A 1000 4.08 21.85 34.26
CA GLY A 1000 5.16 21.14 34.96
C GLY A 1000 6.03 22.06 35.81
N ALA A 1001 6.37 23.25 35.30
CA ALA A 1001 7.11 24.27 36.04
C ALA A 1001 6.35 24.77 37.29
N ARG A 1002 5.01 24.80 37.26
CA ARG A 1002 4.13 25.11 38.42
C ARG A 1002 3.91 23.91 39.34
N ARG A 1003 4.45 22.74 39.00
CA ARG A 1003 4.19 21.45 39.68
C ARG A 1003 2.71 21.02 39.63
N GLU A 1004 1.97 21.49 38.64
CA GLU A 1004 0.59 21.09 38.35
C GLU A 1004 0.61 19.82 37.49
N TRP A 1005 1.13 18.73 38.06
CA TRP A 1005 1.48 17.52 37.31
C TRP A 1005 0.31 16.85 36.62
N ASP A 1006 -0.91 16.93 37.18
CA ASP A 1006 -2.11 16.38 36.52
C ASP A 1006 -2.47 17.16 35.24
N ALA A 1007 -2.38 18.49 35.26
CA ALA A 1007 -2.58 19.32 34.08
C ALA A 1007 -1.45 19.14 33.05
N CYS A 1008 -0.20 19.01 33.53
CA CYS A 1008 0.98 18.73 32.71
C CYS A 1008 0.82 17.41 31.92
N VAL A 1009 0.45 16.32 32.61
CA VAL A 1009 0.17 15.02 31.97
C VAL A 1009 -1.00 15.15 30.99
N ALA A 1010 -2.09 15.81 31.36
CA ALA A 1010 -3.25 15.96 30.48
C ALA A 1010 -2.90 16.63 29.14
N ARG A 1011 -2.14 17.73 29.16
CA ARG A 1011 -1.76 18.45 27.93
C ARG A 1011 -0.74 17.69 27.07
N HIS A 1012 0.20 16.99 27.71
CA HIS A 1012 1.13 16.14 26.97
C HIS A 1012 0.44 14.90 26.39
N SER A 1013 -0.52 14.29 27.11
CA SER A 1013 -1.36 13.21 26.59
C SER A 1013 -2.23 13.69 25.43
N GLU A 1014 -2.83 14.88 25.52
CA GLU A 1014 -3.58 15.45 24.41
C GLU A 1014 -2.70 15.69 23.16
N ALA A 1015 -1.48 16.20 23.34
CA ALA A 1015 -0.54 16.35 22.25
C ALA A 1015 -0.15 15.00 21.63
N VAL A 1016 0.11 13.97 22.44
CA VAL A 1016 0.51 12.63 21.96
C VAL A 1016 -0.68 11.88 21.35
N ASP A 1017 -1.74 11.68 22.13
CA ASP A 1017 -2.89 10.85 21.76
C ASP A 1017 -3.84 11.55 20.80
N GLY A 1018 -4.05 12.87 20.96
CA GLY A 1018 -4.94 13.66 20.13
C GLY A 1018 -4.34 14.09 18.81
N HIS A 1019 -3.01 14.24 18.72
CA HIS A 1019 -2.34 14.79 17.54
C HIS A 1019 -1.19 13.93 17.01
N TYR A 1020 -0.12 13.72 17.80
CA TYR A 1020 1.09 13.07 17.27
C TYR A 1020 0.88 11.61 16.86
N ASN A 1021 0.01 10.85 17.54
CA ASN A 1021 -0.33 9.48 17.15
C ASN A 1021 -1.12 9.44 15.83
N ALA A 1022 -1.98 10.43 15.58
CA ALA A 1022 -2.69 10.55 14.30
C ALA A 1022 -1.73 10.99 13.19
N LEU A 1023 -0.94 12.04 13.44
CA LEU A 1023 0.09 12.54 12.54
C LEU A 1023 1.15 11.48 12.23
N GLU A 1024 1.54 10.63 13.19
CA GLU A 1024 2.47 9.53 12.91
C GLU A 1024 1.81 8.46 12.02
N ARG A 1025 0.52 8.17 12.15
CA ARG A 1025 -0.14 7.23 11.22
C ARG A 1025 -0.20 7.77 9.79
N GLU A 1026 -0.47 9.07 9.68
CA GLU A 1026 -0.65 9.78 8.41
C GLU A 1026 0.72 10.04 7.74
N TYR A 1027 1.73 10.43 8.53
CA TYR A 1027 2.93 11.14 8.06
C TYR A 1027 4.24 10.71 8.79
N ARG A 1028 4.36 9.41 9.12
CA ARG A 1028 5.38 8.76 9.99
C ARG A 1028 6.78 9.40 10.04
N GLU A 1029 7.33 9.85 8.93
CA GLU A 1029 8.73 10.29 8.84
C GLU A 1029 8.93 11.75 9.25
N ALA A 1030 8.03 12.64 8.82
CA ALA A 1030 8.16 14.09 9.05
C ALA A 1030 7.96 14.49 10.51
N VAL A 1031 7.12 13.74 11.23
CA VAL A 1031 6.67 14.06 12.59
C VAL A 1031 7.42 13.26 13.67
N ARG A 1032 8.23 12.26 13.26
CA ARG A 1032 8.97 11.38 14.18
C ARG A 1032 9.82 12.13 15.22
N PRO A 1033 10.56 13.19 14.88
CA PRO A 1033 11.33 13.96 15.85
C PRO A 1033 10.46 14.61 16.94
N GLN A 1034 9.39 15.28 16.52
CA GLN A 1034 8.51 16.03 17.40
C GLN A 1034 7.67 15.07 18.25
N HIS A 1035 7.23 13.95 17.66
CA HIS A 1035 6.54 12.89 18.40
C HIS A 1035 7.45 12.26 19.46
N ALA A 1036 8.68 11.87 19.10
CA ALA A 1036 9.64 11.34 20.06
C ALA A 1036 9.90 12.33 21.21
N LEU A 1037 10.05 13.62 20.90
CA LEU A 1037 10.20 14.66 21.92
C LEU A 1037 8.96 14.79 22.82
N ALA A 1038 7.75 14.73 22.24
CA ALA A 1038 6.50 14.79 22.99
C ALA A 1038 6.35 13.59 23.94
N LEU A 1039 6.72 12.38 23.50
CA LEU A 1039 6.76 11.17 24.34
C LEU A 1039 7.72 11.32 25.52
N VAL A 1040 8.90 11.90 25.31
CA VAL A 1040 9.88 12.16 26.38
C VAL A 1040 9.31 13.16 27.39
N ARG A 1041 8.68 14.24 26.92
CA ARG A 1041 8.04 15.23 27.79
C ARG A 1041 6.88 14.65 28.59
N LEU A 1042 6.08 13.77 27.96
CA LEU A 1042 5.01 13.04 28.65
C LEU A 1042 5.58 12.10 29.74
N ALA A 1043 6.68 11.40 29.44
CA ALA A 1043 7.35 10.57 30.43
C ALA A 1043 7.91 11.38 31.61
N ASP A 1044 8.51 12.54 31.34
CA ASP A 1044 9.02 13.45 32.37
C ASP A 1044 7.87 13.99 33.25
N ALA A 1045 6.72 14.30 32.64
CA ALA A 1045 5.50 14.69 33.36
C ALA A 1045 4.99 13.59 34.31
N TYR A 1046 4.98 12.33 33.86
CA TYR A 1046 4.63 11.19 34.72
C TYR A 1046 5.64 10.98 35.84
N LEU A 1047 6.94 11.13 35.59
CA LEU A 1047 7.99 11.05 36.62
C LEU A 1047 7.83 12.16 37.68
N GLY A 1048 7.55 13.40 37.25
CA GLY A 1048 7.23 14.51 38.13
C GLY A 1048 5.99 14.26 38.98
N ARG A 1049 4.93 13.73 38.36
CA ARG A 1049 3.70 13.33 39.06
C ARG A 1049 3.95 12.25 40.11
N ALA A 1050 4.67 11.19 39.76
CA ALA A 1050 5.05 10.13 40.67
C ALA A 1050 5.82 10.68 41.88
N SER A 1051 6.77 11.59 41.64
CA SER A 1051 7.58 12.21 42.70
C SER A 1051 6.75 13.05 43.68
N SER A 1052 5.59 13.57 43.25
CA SER A 1052 4.67 14.36 44.09
C SER A 1052 3.65 13.53 44.88
N ARG A 1053 3.42 12.27 44.49
CA ARG A 1053 2.43 11.37 45.07
C ARG A 1053 3.03 10.49 46.18
N PRO A 1054 2.22 9.99 47.13
CA PRO A 1054 2.69 9.05 48.15
C PRO A 1054 3.07 7.68 47.52
N ALA A 1055 4.02 6.97 48.15
CA ALA A 1055 4.69 5.77 47.62
C ALA A 1055 3.77 4.67 47.05
N GLY A 1056 2.52 4.56 47.52
CA GLY A 1056 1.55 3.55 47.06
C GLY A 1056 0.97 3.78 45.66
N SER A 1057 1.00 5.00 45.13
CA SER A 1057 0.44 5.35 43.79
C SER A 1057 1.51 5.75 42.77
N GLN A 1058 2.80 5.72 43.14
CA GLN A 1058 3.91 6.09 42.25
C GLN A 1058 4.18 5.03 41.18
N HIS A 1059 3.93 3.75 41.50
CA HIS A 1059 4.33 2.63 40.65
C HIS A 1059 3.65 2.66 39.26
N GLU A 1060 2.36 2.96 39.20
CA GLU A 1060 1.63 3.06 37.92
C GLU A 1060 2.16 4.19 37.04
N ASP A 1061 2.41 5.36 37.64
CA ASP A 1061 2.93 6.53 36.92
C ASP A 1061 4.36 6.29 36.43
N LEU A 1062 5.22 5.65 37.23
CA LEU A 1062 6.57 5.29 36.84
C LEU A 1062 6.59 4.24 35.72
N GLN A 1063 5.65 3.28 35.73
CA GLN A 1063 5.52 2.31 34.64
C GLN A 1063 5.10 2.99 33.34
N LYS A 1064 4.11 3.89 33.38
CA LYS A 1064 3.71 4.71 32.22
C LYS A 1064 4.86 5.57 31.71
N ALA A 1065 5.63 6.19 32.61
CA ALA A 1065 6.83 6.94 32.23
C ALA A 1065 7.84 6.06 31.49
N LEU A 1066 8.11 4.85 32.00
CA LEU A 1066 9.03 3.91 31.36
C LEU A 1066 8.55 3.48 29.98
N ASP A 1067 7.26 3.17 29.82
CA ASP A 1067 6.67 2.76 28.56
C ASP A 1067 6.83 3.86 27.49
N HIS A 1068 6.59 5.12 27.83
CA HIS A 1068 6.78 6.25 26.92
C HIS A 1068 8.26 6.53 26.61
N VAL A 1069 9.17 6.35 27.58
CA VAL A 1069 10.62 6.43 27.35
C VAL A 1069 11.07 5.36 26.36
N GLU A 1070 10.61 4.12 26.53
CA GLU A 1070 10.93 3.02 25.62
C GLU A 1070 10.39 3.27 24.21
N GLN A 1071 9.19 3.84 24.09
CA GLN A 1071 8.63 4.28 22.81
C GLN A 1071 9.51 5.36 22.16
N ALA A 1072 9.90 6.39 22.92
CA ALA A 1072 10.77 7.45 22.42
C ALA A 1072 12.14 6.94 21.97
N LEU A 1073 12.79 6.08 22.76
CA LEU A 1073 14.09 5.47 22.38
C LEU A 1073 13.99 4.62 21.11
N LYS A 1074 12.89 3.88 20.93
CA LYS A 1074 12.64 3.16 19.67
C LYS A 1074 12.54 4.11 18.48
N GLN A 1075 11.91 5.27 18.65
CA GLN A 1075 11.85 6.28 17.59
C GLN A 1075 13.24 6.85 17.27
N TYR A 1076 14.05 7.18 18.28
CA TYR A 1076 15.43 7.64 18.05
C TYR A 1076 16.32 6.57 17.42
N ASP A 1077 16.19 5.29 17.80
CA ASP A 1077 16.93 4.19 17.18
C ASP A 1077 16.56 4.00 15.69
N ARG A 1078 15.28 4.19 15.33
CA ARG A 1078 14.82 4.19 13.93
C ARG A 1078 15.43 5.36 13.15
N MET A 1079 15.33 6.57 13.69
CA MET A 1079 15.95 7.76 13.10
C MET A 1079 17.47 7.56 12.90
N ARG A 1080 18.15 6.88 13.84
CA ARG A 1080 19.58 6.59 13.74
C ARG A 1080 19.94 5.66 12.57
N LYS A 1081 19.06 4.73 12.20
CA LYS A 1081 19.28 3.86 11.03
C LYS A 1081 19.28 4.66 9.73
N GLU A 1082 18.49 5.74 9.68
CA GLU A 1082 18.32 6.61 8.51
C GLU A 1082 19.38 7.71 8.45
N ASP A 1083 19.61 8.40 9.58
CA ASP A 1083 20.67 9.39 9.76
C ASP A 1083 21.37 9.14 11.10
N ARG A 1084 22.64 8.71 11.02
CA ARG A 1084 23.50 8.32 12.15
C ARG A 1084 23.56 9.35 13.28
N TRP A 1085 23.32 10.62 12.99
CA TRP A 1085 23.50 11.73 13.92
C TRP A 1085 22.19 12.44 14.30
N ALA A 1086 21.02 11.91 13.89
CA ALA A 1086 19.74 12.56 14.16
C ALA A 1086 19.42 12.65 15.67
N ASN A 1087 19.11 13.88 16.13
CA ASN A 1087 18.56 14.17 17.47
C ASN A 1087 19.28 13.59 18.70
N ARG A 1088 20.61 13.46 18.62
CA ARG A 1088 21.42 12.90 19.72
C ARG A 1088 21.29 13.63 21.06
N VAL A 1089 21.02 14.94 21.05
CA VAL A 1089 20.74 15.71 22.27
C VAL A 1089 19.50 15.14 22.98
N HIS A 1090 18.42 14.92 22.24
CA HIS A 1090 17.18 14.39 22.79
C HIS A 1090 17.28 12.89 23.10
N GLU A 1091 18.03 12.10 22.31
CA GLU A 1091 18.32 10.69 22.64
C GLU A 1091 19.12 10.58 23.95
N ALA A 1092 20.11 11.46 24.16
CA ALA A 1092 20.90 11.51 25.39
C ALA A 1092 20.04 11.90 26.59
N TRP A 1093 19.16 12.89 26.43
CA TRP A 1093 18.18 13.25 27.46
C TRP A 1093 17.24 12.09 27.78
N THR A 1094 16.70 11.42 26.76
CA THR A 1094 15.80 10.27 26.94
C THR A 1094 16.49 9.12 27.66
N SER A 1095 17.74 8.83 27.31
CA SER A 1095 18.56 7.81 27.98
C SER A 1095 18.86 8.17 29.44
N ARG A 1096 19.02 9.47 29.76
CA ARG A 1096 19.12 9.96 31.14
C ARG A 1096 17.81 9.74 31.89
N LEU A 1097 16.68 10.11 31.27
CA LEU A 1097 15.35 9.97 31.85
C LEU A 1097 15.00 8.49 32.11
N GLU A 1098 15.37 7.59 31.19
CA GLU A 1098 15.25 6.13 31.40
C GLU A 1098 15.96 5.69 32.68
N ALA A 1099 17.20 6.15 32.88
CA ALA A 1099 17.95 5.83 34.09
C ALA A 1099 17.30 6.38 35.36
N GLU A 1100 16.73 7.59 35.32
CA GLU A 1100 16.01 8.20 36.45
C GLU A 1100 14.75 7.41 36.83
N VAL A 1101 13.92 7.08 35.83
CA VAL A 1101 12.69 6.28 36.03
C VAL A 1101 13.03 4.89 36.57
N LEU A 1102 14.06 4.22 36.03
CA LEU A 1102 14.49 2.90 36.48
C LEU A 1102 15.03 2.91 37.92
N VAL A 1103 15.77 3.96 38.30
CA VAL A 1103 16.24 4.16 39.68
C VAL A 1103 15.04 4.36 40.62
N ALA A 1104 14.04 5.15 40.22
CA ALA A 1104 12.83 5.37 41.01
C ALA A 1104 11.97 4.10 41.17
N LEU A 1105 11.92 3.24 40.16
CA LEU A 1105 11.25 1.93 40.21
C LEU A 1105 11.98 0.88 41.08
N GLY A 1106 13.23 1.13 41.45
CA GLY A 1106 14.08 0.14 42.12
C GLY A 1106 14.42 -1.08 41.23
N ALA A 1107 14.32 -0.93 39.90
CA ALA A 1107 14.64 -1.97 38.94
C ALA A 1107 16.16 -2.23 38.87
N THR A 1108 16.56 -3.44 38.42
CA THR A 1108 17.96 -3.93 38.47
C THR A 1108 19.01 -2.90 38.06
N ASP A 1109 19.94 -2.58 38.97
CA ASP A 1109 20.99 -1.55 38.85
C ASP A 1109 21.76 -1.54 37.52
N ARG A 1110 21.86 -2.69 36.85
CA ARG A 1110 22.57 -2.83 35.56
C ARG A 1110 21.89 -2.11 34.40
N ARG A 1111 20.55 -2.09 34.34
CA ARG A 1111 19.81 -1.43 33.24
C ARG A 1111 19.89 0.08 33.38
N ALA A 1112 19.67 0.59 34.60
CA ALA A 1112 19.84 2.01 34.92
C ALA A 1112 21.29 2.49 34.69
N GLU A 1113 22.29 1.68 35.10
CA GLU A 1113 23.71 1.98 34.83
C GLU A 1113 24.00 2.05 33.32
N ALA A 1114 23.47 1.12 32.53
CA ALA A 1114 23.67 1.09 31.08
C ALA A 1114 23.05 2.32 30.40
N ALA A 1115 21.82 2.68 30.77
CA ALA A 1115 21.12 3.85 30.23
C ALA A 1115 21.87 5.16 30.57
N ALA A 1116 22.33 5.34 31.82
CA ALA A 1116 23.09 6.51 32.22
C ALA A 1116 24.47 6.60 31.53
N ARG A 1117 25.13 5.46 31.29
CA ARG A 1117 26.38 5.41 30.50
C ARG A 1117 26.13 5.76 29.04
N LYS A 1118 25.04 5.27 28.44
CA LYS A 1118 24.63 5.62 27.08
C LYS A 1118 24.44 7.13 26.95
N ALA A 1119 23.71 7.75 27.88
CA ALA A 1119 23.53 9.19 27.93
C ALA A 1119 24.86 9.96 27.97
N LEU A 1120 25.79 9.58 28.86
CA LEU A 1120 27.11 10.21 28.95
C LEU A 1120 27.95 10.07 27.67
N SER A 1121 27.94 8.88 27.05
CA SER A 1121 28.65 8.68 25.78
C SER A 1121 28.10 9.55 24.66
N LEU A 1122 26.77 9.71 24.59
CA LEU A 1122 26.13 10.57 23.61
C LEU A 1122 26.50 12.04 23.85
N TYR A 1123 26.49 12.51 25.11
CA TYR A 1123 26.95 13.87 25.43
C TYR A 1123 28.43 14.08 25.13
N ASP A 1124 29.31 13.10 25.37
CA ASP A 1124 30.74 13.20 25.09
C ASP A 1124 31.07 13.21 23.57
N GLU A 1125 30.19 12.64 22.73
CA GLU A 1125 30.31 12.67 21.26
C GLU A 1125 29.86 14.01 20.64
N MET A 1126 29.18 14.89 21.39
CA MET A 1126 28.70 16.20 20.92
C MET A 1126 29.66 17.33 21.35
N ASP A 1127 29.62 18.48 20.65
CA ASP A 1127 30.38 19.67 21.07
C ASP A 1127 29.73 20.27 22.34
N VAL A 1128 30.27 19.92 23.51
CA VAL A 1128 29.71 20.28 24.82
C VAL A 1128 30.03 21.72 25.24
N ARG A 1129 30.23 22.66 24.32
CA ARG A 1129 30.45 24.08 24.68
C ARG A 1129 29.22 24.74 25.31
N PRO A 1130 27.99 24.56 24.78
CA PRO A 1130 26.80 25.21 25.32
C PRO A 1130 26.58 24.87 26.81
N TRP A 1131 26.28 25.88 27.63
CA TRP A 1131 26.13 25.72 29.07
C TRP A 1131 25.07 24.66 29.42
N LYS A 1132 23.95 24.65 28.69
CA LYS A 1132 22.83 23.72 28.91
C LYS A 1132 23.22 22.25 28.69
N LEU A 1133 23.98 21.96 27.62
CA LEU A 1133 24.46 20.60 27.35
C LEU A 1133 25.45 20.11 28.42
N ARG A 1134 26.30 21.00 28.94
CA ARG A 1134 27.21 20.67 30.06
C ARG A 1134 26.45 20.39 31.34
N PHE A 1135 25.37 21.15 31.60
CA PHE A 1135 24.48 20.92 32.72
C PHE A 1135 23.75 19.58 32.62
N ASP A 1136 23.16 19.26 31.46
CA ASP A 1136 22.45 18.00 31.26
C ASP A 1136 23.40 16.78 31.32
N ARG A 1137 24.64 16.94 30.85
CA ARG A 1137 25.72 15.96 31.03
C ARG A 1137 26.09 15.77 32.51
N ALA A 1138 26.17 16.85 33.30
CA ALA A 1138 26.42 16.78 34.74
C ALA A 1138 25.27 16.08 35.48
N GLN A 1139 24.02 16.30 35.06
CA GLN A 1139 22.86 15.57 35.56
C GLN A 1139 22.96 14.07 35.25
N ALA A 1140 23.26 13.68 34.00
CA ALA A 1140 23.47 12.27 33.65
C ALA A 1140 24.56 11.61 34.51
N GLN A 1141 25.61 12.37 34.86
CA GLN A 1141 26.66 11.91 35.75
C GLN A 1141 26.19 11.71 37.21
N ALA A 1142 25.31 12.58 37.70
CA ALA A 1142 24.70 12.43 39.02
C ALA A 1142 23.78 11.20 39.07
N VAL A 1143 22.96 10.98 38.04
CA VAL A 1143 22.09 9.79 37.93
C VAL A 1143 22.91 8.50 37.88
N LEU A 1144 24.03 8.51 37.15
CA LEU A 1144 24.97 7.39 37.15
C LEU A 1144 25.54 7.12 38.56
N ALA A 1145 25.83 8.17 39.33
CA ALA A 1145 26.30 8.01 40.70
C ALA A 1145 25.23 7.37 41.59
N THR A 1146 23.97 7.84 41.47
CA THR A 1146 22.82 7.29 42.21
C THR A 1146 22.54 5.83 41.85
N SER A 1147 22.66 5.44 40.58
CA SER A 1147 22.47 4.04 40.17
C SER A 1147 23.52 3.08 40.73
N TYR A 1148 24.71 3.56 41.15
CA TYR A 1148 25.67 2.73 41.89
C TYR A 1148 25.29 2.47 43.36
N GLY A 1149 24.32 3.20 43.91
CA GLY A 1149 23.86 3.07 45.29
C GLY A 1149 22.95 1.86 45.56
N GLY A 1150 22.39 1.26 44.50
CA GLY A 1150 21.70 -0.03 44.56
C GLY A 1150 22.67 -1.19 44.82
N ARG A 1151 22.21 -2.22 45.51
CA ARG A 1151 23.02 -3.17 46.30
C ARG A 1151 24.11 -3.90 45.50
N GLY A 1152 25.40 -3.60 45.79
CA GLY A 1152 26.51 -4.54 45.53
C GLY A 1152 27.86 -3.95 45.07
N ARG A 1153 28.01 -2.62 44.93
CA ARG A 1153 29.30 -2.00 44.52
C ARG A 1153 30.14 -1.50 45.70
N PRO A 1154 31.49 -1.46 45.57
CA PRO A 1154 32.35 -0.91 46.61
C PRO A 1154 32.02 0.55 46.86
N ARG A 1155 31.77 0.92 48.12
CA ARG A 1155 31.42 2.29 48.55
C ARG A 1155 32.39 3.37 48.03
N GLY A 1156 33.68 3.06 47.92
CA GLY A 1156 34.67 3.98 47.34
C GLY A 1156 34.42 4.33 45.86
N LYS A 1157 33.77 3.45 45.10
CA LYS A 1157 33.35 3.73 43.70
C LYS A 1157 32.14 4.66 43.66
N VAL A 1158 31.17 4.45 44.55
CA VAL A 1158 29.96 5.27 44.70
C VAL A 1158 30.34 6.70 45.10
N LEU A 1159 31.16 6.85 46.14
CA LEU A 1159 31.66 8.15 46.60
C LEU A 1159 32.40 8.91 45.50
N ARG A 1160 33.32 8.26 44.78
CA ARG A 1160 34.03 8.87 43.65
C ARG A 1160 33.09 9.36 42.55
N ALA A 1161 32.02 8.62 42.26
CA ALA A 1161 31.06 9.02 41.23
C ALA A 1161 30.28 10.29 41.65
N HIS A 1162 29.82 10.36 42.91
CA HIS A 1162 29.17 11.57 43.44
C HIS A 1162 30.14 12.75 43.55
N GLU A 1163 31.41 12.54 43.92
CA GLU A 1163 32.44 13.58 43.92
C GLU A 1163 32.69 14.13 42.50
N GLN A 1164 32.74 13.27 41.49
CA GLN A 1164 32.90 13.72 40.11
C GLN A 1164 31.69 14.50 39.60
N ALA A 1165 30.46 14.08 39.96
CA ALA A 1165 29.23 14.84 39.65
C ALA A 1165 29.23 16.21 40.33
N LYS A 1166 29.59 16.26 41.62
CA LYS A 1166 29.77 17.52 42.37
C LYS A 1166 30.77 18.45 41.68
N HIS A 1167 31.92 17.94 41.27
CA HIS A 1167 32.93 18.73 40.57
C HIS A 1167 32.41 19.27 39.22
N ALA A 1168 31.58 18.52 38.51
CA ALA A 1168 30.98 18.98 37.26
C ALA A 1168 30.02 20.16 37.49
N PHE A 1169 29.11 20.06 38.47
CA PHE A 1169 28.21 21.17 38.80
C PHE A 1169 28.93 22.38 39.40
N ALA A 1170 29.93 22.17 40.26
CA ALA A 1170 30.70 23.27 40.85
C ALA A 1170 31.47 24.10 39.80
N ARG A 1171 31.89 23.49 38.69
CA ARG A 1171 32.49 24.23 37.56
C ARG A 1171 31.46 25.09 36.83
N LEU A 1172 30.25 24.57 36.64
CA LEU A 1172 29.16 25.31 35.99
C LEU A 1172 28.68 26.49 36.85
N ASP A 1173 28.59 26.29 38.16
CA ASP A 1173 28.24 27.35 39.12
C ASP A 1173 29.33 28.43 39.21
N ALA A 1174 30.60 28.05 39.10
CA ALA A 1174 31.71 29.00 39.07
C ALA A 1174 31.75 29.86 37.80
N GLU A 1175 31.27 29.35 36.67
CA GLU A 1175 31.15 30.10 35.41
C GLU A 1175 29.94 31.05 35.41
N GLU A 1176 28.79 30.60 35.94
CA GLU A 1176 27.56 31.39 36.03
C GLU A 1176 26.87 31.20 37.40
N PRO A 1177 27.22 32.01 38.42
CA PRO A 1177 26.67 31.85 39.77
C PRO A 1177 25.16 32.13 39.83
N GLY A 1178 24.43 31.29 40.56
CA GLY A 1178 22.99 31.45 40.82
C GLY A 1178 22.06 30.71 39.85
N ARG A 1179 22.60 29.86 38.97
CA ARG A 1179 21.85 29.14 37.92
C ARG A 1179 21.54 27.69 38.28
N ALA A 1180 20.75 27.46 39.34
CA ALA A 1180 20.26 26.15 39.83
C ALA A 1180 21.31 25.05 40.16
N ALA A 1181 22.58 25.20 39.74
CA ALA A 1181 23.66 24.28 40.01
C ALA A 1181 24.03 24.23 41.49
N GLU A 1182 23.83 25.33 42.22
CA GLU A 1182 24.07 25.42 43.66
C GLU A 1182 23.16 24.46 44.47
N ASP A 1183 21.87 24.39 44.12
CA ASP A 1183 20.92 23.48 44.78
C ASP A 1183 21.27 22.01 44.51
N GLU A 1184 21.70 21.69 43.29
CA GLU A 1184 22.17 20.33 42.94
C GLU A 1184 23.48 19.97 43.65
N VAL A 1185 24.43 20.92 43.77
CA VAL A 1185 25.64 20.74 44.57
C VAL A 1185 25.28 20.46 46.03
N ARG A 1186 24.36 21.23 46.64
CA ARG A 1186 23.91 21.02 48.02
C ARG A 1186 23.24 19.66 48.21
N LYS A 1187 22.41 19.20 47.28
CA LYS A 1187 21.79 17.85 47.30
C LYS A 1187 22.82 16.73 47.20
N ILE A 1188 23.82 16.87 46.32
CA ILE A 1188 24.88 15.87 46.18
C ILE A 1188 25.79 15.88 47.42
N GLU A 1189 26.07 17.03 48.01
CA GLU A 1189 26.84 17.16 49.24
C GLU A 1189 26.16 16.46 50.43
N SER A 1190 24.85 16.66 50.62
CA SER A 1190 24.11 15.95 51.67
C SER A 1190 24.12 14.44 51.46
N THR A 1191 24.05 13.99 50.20
CA THR A 1191 24.15 12.57 49.83
C THR A 1191 25.55 12.02 50.12
N ILE A 1192 26.62 12.74 49.76
CA ILE A 1192 28.01 12.37 50.07
C ILE A 1192 28.22 12.28 51.58
N GLU A 1193 27.67 13.23 52.34
CA GLU A 1193 27.78 13.27 53.80
C GLU A 1193 27.02 12.11 54.46
N GLY A 1194 25.80 11.80 54.01
CA GLY A 1194 25.09 10.59 54.44
C GLY A 1194 25.83 9.29 54.09
N LEU A 1195 26.44 9.24 52.91
CA LEU A 1195 27.32 8.14 52.48
C LEU A 1195 28.65 8.10 53.24
N LYS A 1196 29.03 9.14 54.00
CA LYS A 1196 30.19 9.14 54.92
C LYS A 1196 29.79 8.74 56.35
N GLN A 1197 28.62 9.20 56.82
CA GLN A 1197 28.10 8.99 58.17
C GLN A 1197 27.58 7.57 58.43
N THR A 1198 27.06 6.89 57.41
CA THR A 1198 26.80 5.44 57.49
C THR A 1198 28.16 4.74 57.69
N GLY A 1199 28.48 4.20 58.87
CA GLY A 1199 29.79 3.55 59.13
C GLY A 1199 30.11 2.38 58.18
N PRO A 1200 31.34 1.86 58.11
CA PRO A 1200 31.67 0.75 57.22
C PRO A 1200 30.88 -0.52 57.60
N PRO A 1201 30.28 -1.28 56.66
CA PRO A 1201 29.87 -2.64 56.97
C PRO A 1201 31.14 -3.48 57.17
N VAL A 1202 31.30 -3.98 58.40
CA VAL A 1202 32.25 -5.04 58.75
C VAL A 1202 31.89 -6.26 57.92
N GLN A 1203 32.80 -6.73 57.06
CA GLN A 1203 32.75 -8.11 56.58
C GLN A 1203 33.74 -8.96 57.39
N PRO A 1204 33.30 -10.08 57.98
CA PRO A 1204 34.21 -11.06 58.55
C PRO A 1204 35.00 -11.71 57.41
N ARG A 1205 36.32 -11.76 57.59
CA ARG A 1205 37.19 -12.64 56.81
C ARG A 1205 36.78 -14.08 57.15
N ALA A 1206 36.26 -14.81 56.17
CA ALA A 1206 36.20 -16.26 56.21
C ALA A 1206 37.19 -16.81 55.18
N ASP A 1207 37.99 -17.75 55.67
CA ASP A 1207 39.19 -18.31 55.09
C ASP A 1207 38.95 -19.16 53.84
N ALA A 1208 39.83 -18.99 52.85
CA ALA A 1208 40.33 -20.10 52.05
C ALA A 1208 41.82 -19.84 51.77
N ALA A 1209 42.65 -20.67 52.39
CA ALA A 1209 44.07 -20.84 52.12
C ALA A 1209 44.34 -20.86 50.60
N GLY A 1210 45.37 -20.25 50.04
CA GLY A 1210 46.73 -20.15 50.57
C GLY A 1210 47.65 -20.94 49.64
N ASN A 1211 48.06 -20.35 48.51
CA ASN A 1211 49.46 -20.47 48.11
C ASN A 1211 49.95 -19.29 47.27
N ARG A 1212 51.14 -18.82 47.65
CA ARG A 1212 51.82 -17.59 47.21
C ARG A 1212 52.82 -17.88 46.10
N SER A 1213 52.89 -17.00 45.09
CA SER A 1213 54.11 -16.36 44.53
C SER A 1213 53.72 -15.71 43.18
N ALA A 1214 53.57 -14.40 43.04
CA ALA A 1214 54.46 -13.26 43.23
C ALA A 1214 55.66 -13.19 42.25
N LYS A 1215 55.50 -12.25 41.29
CA LYS A 1215 56.52 -11.44 40.60
C LYS A 1215 57.34 -12.11 39.49
N ARG A 1216 57.10 -11.66 38.25
CA ARG A 1216 57.80 -10.47 37.69
C ARG A 1216 57.18 -9.98 36.38
N ARG A 1217 56.83 -8.70 36.40
CA ARG A 1217 56.57 -7.85 35.23
C ARG A 1217 57.82 -7.79 34.34
N ARG A 1218 57.66 -8.08 33.05
CA ARG A 1218 58.48 -7.49 31.97
C ARG A 1218 57.54 -6.90 30.92
N ARG A 1219 57.73 -5.59 30.70
CA ARG A 1219 57.61 -4.83 29.45
C ARG A 1219 56.44 -5.16 28.52
N HIS A 1220 55.48 -4.23 28.43
CA HIS A 1220 55.20 -3.61 27.14
C HIS A 1220 54.99 -2.11 27.34
N GLN A 1221 55.69 -1.35 26.49
CA GLN A 1221 55.83 0.10 26.50
C GLN A 1221 54.51 0.82 26.18
N PRO A 1222 54.36 2.07 26.66
CA PRO A 1222 53.44 3.03 26.05
C PRO A 1222 54.01 3.48 24.70
N LYS A 1223 53.22 3.39 23.61
CA LYS A 1223 53.56 4.14 22.39
C LYS A 1223 53.34 5.64 22.69
N PRO A 1224 54.34 6.50 22.40
CA PRO A 1224 54.31 7.90 22.78
C PRO A 1224 53.54 8.75 21.76
N ARG A 1225 53.04 9.88 22.27
CA ARG A 1225 52.69 11.08 21.51
C ARG A 1225 53.82 11.42 20.53
N LEU A 1226 53.54 11.40 19.23
CA LEU A 1226 54.41 12.02 18.23
C LEU A 1226 53.95 13.46 18.03
N ARG A 1227 54.83 14.36 18.47
CA ARG A 1227 54.80 15.79 18.24
C ARG A 1227 54.69 16.10 16.75
N SER A 1228 53.82 17.05 16.44
CA SER A 1228 53.94 17.92 15.27
C SER A 1228 55.36 18.47 15.20
N ARG A 1229 56.07 18.11 14.13
CA ARG A 1229 57.33 18.74 13.77
C ARG A 1229 57.00 19.83 12.76
N GLN A 1230 57.38 21.05 13.13
CA GLN A 1230 57.42 22.22 12.29
C GLN A 1230 58.09 21.92 10.94
N GLY A 1231 57.43 22.33 9.86
CA GLY A 1231 58.03 22.67 8.58
C GLY A 1231 57.56 24.07 8.23
N THR A 1232 58.34 25.06 8.63
CA THR A 1232 58.15 26.49 8.32
C THR A 1232 58.75 26.83 6.95
N HIS A 1233 58.03 27.70 6.23
CA HIS A 1233 58.48 28.57 5.11
C HIS A 1233 58.84 27.89 3.78
N ALA A 1234 58.44 28.36 2.59
CA ALA A 1234 57.72 29.56 2.15
C ALA A 1234 57.30 29.38 0.67
N ARG A 1235 56.16 29.94 0.26
CA ARG A 1235 56.08 31.04 -0.73
C ARG A 1235 54.63 31.34 -1.16
N ARG A 1236 54.27 32.60 -0.92
CA ARG A 1236 53.30 33.47 -1.63
C ARG A 1236 52.94 33.04 -3.06
N ARG A 1237 51.66 33.18 -3.41
CA ARG A 1237 51.07 34.18 -4.34
C ARG A 1237 49.55 33.96 -4.38
N HIS A 1238 48.75 34.97 -4.03
CA HIS A 1238 47.81 35.68 -4.94
C HIS A 1238 46.99 34.71 -5.81
N ARG A 1239 45.67 34.65 -5.72
CA ARG A 1239 44.68 35.72 -5.64
C ARG A 1239 43.36 35.14 -5.15
#